data_AF-A0A933GVD4-F1
#
_entry.id   AF-A0A933GVD4-F1
#
_cell.length_a   1.000
_cell.length_b   1.000
_cell.length_c   1.000
_cell.angle_alpha   90.00
_cell.angle_beta   90.00
_cell.angle_gamma   90.00
#
_symmetry.space_group_name_H-M   'P 1'
#
loop_
_entity.id
_entity.type
_entity.pdbx_description
1 polymer ?
#
loop_
_entity_poly.entity_id
_entity_poly.type
_entity_poly.pdbx_seq_one_letter_code
_entity_poly.pdbx_strand_id
1 'polypeptide(L)'
;MFSLHIDPEHAVVEPFDPRVVREQYLTTDRIVDWLTKQGVVHGFDRAAIESMVCMGKGEIPPQRSIVVARATPPGEGTPARMQHKFRMGQVVIKGDVLAVKIPPGYGAPGKSVTGEEVGGLMGRELRMRPGLRTAVSADGITCLAATYGVVMVEEDLVDVRPLVRIAEDGMVAWADVYPKTDSGKPVEVKTIQEALRHEGVVYGVLDDAILEAVSRATSTRAPVEEVIVARGKEGVRGEDTSYKFYFKVSGMDPVDADKIRSRPGFDESKVTLDLARMGDTIAVKRPMQPPADGKTVRGEKIECPPVKNVVLLPKEGVQLSDDQLTYVASVPICGYADYRENAVSVTSPLSIPEGESEARLTIHPPDSKKECLDRLLVERLLTNAGVVYGVDWQGVDRLLEEAKTLPAPVRDRVIAWGKQARPGADGRLDFKVDVEKRVGTRRADGSIDFYEQGTIKNVEQGEILLEIVPPTPGEPGVSVRGKEIPAPTGKEVRLQAADNVEISPDGRIFRARKSGMLMVTSTHVGVFDSYVVNGNVDFSTGNIRFEHGSVTISGSVQSTFKVAAKSHVFVRDTVNDAVVTCRGDIEVGRGVVQAGKGYLRAGGSIRCLFAHNARLWAEQDIIIHQSAVNCQLVAGGKVTCAAGKGRIIGGTIKAKEGIACVDLGSEMAVETHVVIGSSYLEIEEIRQEITKLSADIAKVHQVLGAERTIDELYLFPADKREVFRKLILYRDKAKVKIETLTAEKDKIIADSKNRKLASIRVEGTGYPGVFVTILEKRFSLEKEMRHFSIHYHRERDEIVAEGMA
;
A
#
# COMPACT_ATOMS: atom_id res chain seq x y z
N MET A 1 12.05 -99.62 92.84
CA MET A 1 12.03 -99.62 91.37
C MET A 1 12.54 -98.27 90.91
N PHE A 2 13.55 -98.22 90.03
CA PHE A 2 14.05 -96.97 89.42
C PHE A 2 13.12 -96.54 88.29
N SER A 3 12.94 -95.23 88.06
CA SER A 3 12.28 -94.71 86.86
C SER A 3 13.34 -94.34 85.81
N LEU A 4 13.14 -94.80 84.57
CA LEU A 4 14.07 -94.63 83.45
C LEU A 4 13.34 -93.94 82.31
N HIS A 5 13.93 -92.85 81.80
CA HIS A 5 13.50 -92.20 80.57
C HIS A 5 14.53 -92.50 79.46
N ILE A 6 14.05 -92.93 78.30
CA ILE A 6 14.91 -93.25 77.15
C ILE A 6 14.42 -92.40 75.98
N ASP A 7 15.30 -91.57 75.43
CA ASP A 7 15.14 -90.92 74.13
C ASP A 7 16.24 -91.43 73.17
N PRO A 8 16.14 -91.18 71.84
CA PRO A 8 17.10 -91.72 70.88
C PRO A 8 18.56 -91.28 71.12
N GLU A 9 18.79 -90.15 71.78
CA GLU A 9 20.11 -89.58 72.03
C GLU A 9 20.66 -89.94 73.42
N HIS A 10 19.80 -90.13 74.42
CA HIS A 10 20.17 -90.28 75.82
C HIS A 10 19.23 -91.23 76.59
N ALA A 11 19.78 -91.99 77.53
CA ALA A 11 19.00 -92.70 78.53
C ALA A 11 19.32 -92.14 79.92
N VAL A 12 18.29 -91.80 80.70
CA VAL A 12 18.41 -91.06 81.98
C VAL A 12 17.61 -91.72 83.09
N VAL A 13 18.23 -91.95 84.25
CA VAL A 13 17.60 -92.55 85.43
C VAL A 13 17.37 -91.50 86.52
N GLU A 14 16.18 -91.49 87.14
CA GLU A 14 15.80 -90.58 88.24
C GLU A 14 15.70 -91.29 89.62
N PRO A 15 16.00 -90.61 90.77
CA PRO A 15 16.33 -91.25 92.05
C PRO A 15 15.14 -91.70 92.92
N PHE A 16 15.46 -92.57 93.89
CA PHE A 16 14.57 -93.26 94.84
C PHE A 16 14.98 -93.03 96.32
N ASP A 17 14.07 -93.27 97.28
CA ASP A 17 14.30 -93.15 98.74
C ASP A 17 15.21 -94.29 99.28
N PRO A 18 16.41 -94.00 99.79
CA PRO A 18 17.41 -95.01 100.16
C PRO A 18 16.97 -95.98 101.28
N ARG A 19 15.86 -95.73 101.99
CA ARG A 19 15.41 -96.56 103.12
C ARG A 19 14.79 -97.91 102.75
N VAL A 20 14.55 -98.18 101.46
CA VAL A 20 13.72 -99.32 101.03
C VAL A 20 14.51 -100.39 100.24
N VAL A 21 15.81 -100.19 99.98
CA VAL A 21 16.66 -101.20 99.30
C VAL A 21 17.72 -101.74 100.26
N ARG A 22 17.66 -103.04 100.57
CA ARG A 22 18.67 -103.73 101.39
C ARG A 22 20.02 -103.79 100.64
N GLU A 23 21.08 -103.26 101.24
CA GLU A 23 22.41 -102.94 100.69
C GLU A 23 23.15 -104.06 99.91
N GLN A 24 22.71 -105.31 99.93
CA GLN A 24 23.48 -106.44 99.43
C GLN A 24 23.34 -106.78 97.93
N TYR A 25 22.69 -105.97 97.08
CA TYR A 25 22.36 -106.40 95.69
C TYR A 25 22.56 -105.40 94.53
N LEU A 26 23.19 -104.23 94.72
CA LEU A 26 23.46 -103.24 93.66
C LEU A 26 24.91 -103.29 93.14
N THR A 27 25.11 -103.71 91.88
CA THR A 27 26.40 -103.68 91.14
C THR A 27 26.22 -103.09 89.73
N THR A 28 27.30 -102.51 89.17
CA THR A 28 27.30 -101.85 87.85
C THR A 28 26.79 -102.76 86.74
N ASP A 29 27.25 -104.01 86.67
CA ASP A 29 26.82 -104.94 85.62
C ASP A 29 25.34 -105.32 85.73
N ARG A 30 24.77 -105.34 86.94
CA ARG A 30 23.32 -105.57 87.11
C ARG A 30 22.48 -104.38 86.69
N ILE A 31 22.97 -103.15 86.91
CA ILE A 31 22.29 -101.95 86.42
C ILE A 31 22.38 -101.89 84.89
N VAL A 32 23.54 -102.21 84.29
CA VAL A 32 23.67 -102.33 82.83
C VAL A 32 22.75 -103.41 82.27
N ASP A 33 22.67 -104.61 82.87
CA ASP A 33 21.75 -105.66 82.44
C ASP A 33 20.28 -105.24 82.58
N TRP A 34 19.94 -104.48 83.63
CA TRP A 34 18.62 -103.89 83.79
C TRP A 34 18.32 -102.84 82.70
N LEU A 35 19.24 -101.91 82.43
CA LEU A 35 19.10 -100.92 81.36
C LEU A 35 18.98 -101.57 79.98
N THR A 36 19.73 -102.66 79.77
CA THR A 36 19.66 -103.50 78.56
C THR A 36 18.28 -104.12 78.40
N LYS A 37 17.70 -104.67 79.48
CA LYS A 37 16.32 -105.19 79.48
C LYS A 37 15.25 -104.13 79.25
N GLN A 38 15.56 -102.86 79.54
CA GLN A 38 14.66 -101.73 79.26
C GLN A 38 14.85 -101.14 77.85
N GLY A 39 15.75 -101.67 77.02
CA GLY A 39 15.92 -101.29 75.62
C GLY A 39 17.07 -100.33 75.33
N VAL A 40 17.88 -99.96 76.33
CA VAL A 40 19.14 -99.22 76.12
C VAL A 40 20.22 -100.25 75.80
N VAL A 41 20.79 -100.25 74.60
CA VAL A 41 21.76 -101.28 74.17
C VAL A 41 23.09 -100.70 73.70
N HIS A 42 23.17 -99.39 73.49
CA HIS A 42 24.36 -98.72 72.98
C HIS A 42 24.70 -97.48 73.81
N GLY A 43 26.00 -97.22 73.96
CA GLY A 43 26.46 -95.96 74.53
C GLY A 43 26.45 -95.85 76.06
N PHE A 44 26.44 -96.96 76.80
CA PHE A 44 26.44 -96.96 78.27
C PHE A 44 27.59 -96.14 78.87
N ASP A 45 27.25 -95.21 79.75
CA ASP A 45 28.18 -94.41 80.53
C ASP A 45 28.46 -95.14 81.86
N ARG A 46 29.43 -96.06 81.82
CA ARG A 46 29.76 -96.92 82.98
C ARG A 46 30.15 -96.12 84.22
N ALA A 47 30.79 -94.97 84.08
CA ALA A 47 31.18 -94.12 85.21
C ALA A 47 29.95 -93.47 85.89
N ALA A 48 28.97 -93.04 85.09
CA ALA A 48 27.71 -92.53 85.61
C ALA A 48 26.89 -93.64 86.32
N ILE A 49 26.89 -94.86 85.78
CA ILE A 49 26.23 -96.02 86.39
C ILE A 49 26.92 -96.45 87.69
N GLU A 50 28.24 -96.42 87.76
CA GLU A 50 29.00 -96.66 89.00
C GLU A 50 28.66 -95.61 90.08
N SER A 51 28.54 -94.35 89.68
CA SER A 51 28.11 -93.28 90.57
C SER A 51 26.71 -93.53 91.14
N MET A 52 25.78 -94.09 90.33
CA MET A 52 24.47 -94.54 90.83
C MET A 52 24.58 -95.66 91.88
N VAL A 53 25.50 -96.62 91.70
CA VAL A 53 25.71 -97.69 92.69
C VAL A 53 26.19 -97.11 94.02
N CYS A 54 27.16 -96.19 93.99
CA CYS A 54 27.66 -95.53 95.21
C CYS A 54 26.59 -94.68 95.91
N MET A 55 25.72 -93.98 95.17
CA MET A 55 24.56 -93.28 95.75
C MET A 55 23.58 -94.26 96.42
N GLY A 56 23.32 -95.42 95.80
CA GLY A 56 22.47 -96.46 96.37
C GLY A 56 23.01 -97.10 97.65
N LYS A 57 24.34 -97.03 97.88
CA LYS A 57 25.02 -97.45 99.11
C LYS A 57 25.13 -96.34 100.17
N GLY A 58 24.63 -95.13 99.88
CA GLY A 58 24.70 -93.99 100.80
C GLY A 58 26.07 -93.31 100.90
N GLU A 59 27.03 -93.66 100.05
CA GLU A 59 28.40 -93.12 100.07
C GLU A 59 28.48 -91.70 99.48
N ILE A 60 27.51 -91.32 98.62
CA ILE A 60 27.47 -90.05 97.90
C ILE A 60 26.01 -89.51 97.93
N PRO A 61 25.77 -88.20 98.10
CA PRO A 61 24.41 -87.64 98.12
C PRO A 61 23.62 -87.90 96.83
N PRO A 62 22.30 -88.13 96.90
CA PRO A 62 21.48 -88.47 95.73
C PRO A 62 21.37 -87.31 94.74
N GLN A 63 21.62 -87.58 93.45
CA GLN A 63 21.43 -86.63 92.33
C GLN A 63 20.06 -86.80 91.68
N ARG A 64 19.51 -85.67 91.16
CA ARG A 64 18.14 -85.61 90.59
C ARG A 64 17.92 -86.43 89.33
N SER A 65 18.94 -86.64 88.49
CA SER A 65 18.84 -87.42 87.27
C SER A 65 20.25 -87.73 86.74
N ILE A 66 20.49 -88.94 86.28
CA ILE A 66 21.81 -89.38 85.79
C ILE A 66 21.66 -89.95 84.39
N VAL A 67 22.43 -89.41 83.44
CA VAL A 67 22.49 -89.94 82.08
C VAL A 67 23.37 -91.20 82.10
N VAL A 68 22.77 -92.33 81.79
CA VAL A 68 23.40 -93.66 81.86
C VAL A 68 23.78 -94.22 80.49
N ALA A 69 23.32 -93.62 79.40
CA ALA A 69 23.83 -93.91 78.05
C ALA A 69 23.67 -92.72 77.09
N ARG A 70 24.53 -92.63 76.06
CA ARG A 70 24.48 -91.61 74.98
C ARG A 70 24.69 -92.18 73.59
N ALA A 71 23.98 -91.65 72.61
CA ALA A 71 24.10 -92.02 71.21
C ALA A 71 25.44 -91.59 70.59
N THR A 72 25.83 -92.23 69.50
CA THR A 72 26.93 -91.81 68.64
C THR A 72 26.38 -90.94 67.50
N PRO A 73 26.77 -89.65 67.36
CA PRO A 73 26.21 -88.78 66.33
C PRO A 73 26.68 -89.17 64.91
N PRO A 74 25.88 -88.89 63.87
CA PRO A 74 26.28 -89.13 62.48
C PRO A 74 27.46 -88.23 62.06
N GLY A 75 28.35 -88.76 61.23
CA GLY A 75 29.49 -88.03 60.69
C GLY A 75 29.12 -87.03 59.59
N GLU A 76 29.95 -86.01 59.41
CA GLU A 76 29.82 -85.05 58.30
C GLU A 76 30.30 -85.66 56.96
N GLY A 77 29.53 -85.43 55.91
CA GLY A 77 29.85 -85.87 54.56
C GLY A 77 30.90 -85.01 53.86
N THR A 78 31.52 -85.55 52.82
CA THR A 78 32.55 -84.84 52.05
C THR A 78 31.93 -83.71 51.22
N PRO A 79 32.43 -82.47 51.29
CA PRO A 79 31.89 -81.37 50.50
C PRO A 79 32.16 -81.56 49.01
N ALA A 80 31.27 -81.02 48.18
CA ALA A 80 31.43 -80.97 46.74
C ALA A 80 32.69 -80.15 46.39
N ARG A 81 33.44 -80.61 45.38
CA ARG A 81 34.66 -79.92 44.95
C ARG A 81 34.80 -79.90 43.44
N MET A 82 35.40 -78.84 42.91
CA MET A 82 35.78 -78.78 41.51
C MET A 82 37.10 -79.51 41.30
N GLN A 83 37.13 -80.42 40.33
CA GLN A 83 38.35 -80.99 39.79
C GLN A 83 38.66 -80.32 38.45
N HIS A 84 39.62 -79.39 38.46
CA HIS A 84 40.12 -78.77 37.24
C HIS A 84 40.98 -79.78 36.46
N LYS A 85 40.72 -79.91 35.15
CA LYS A 85 41.50 -80.76 34.24
C LYS A 85 42.64 -80.00 33.56
N PHE A 86 42.55 -78.68 33.53
CA PHE A 86 43.57 -77.79 33.00
C PHE A 86 43.99 -76.75 34.04
N ARG A 87 45.23 -76.26 33.91
CA ARG A 87 45.76 -75.13 34.67
C ARG A 87 45.56 -73.83 33.89
N MET A 88 45.57 -72.71 34.63
CA MET A 88 45.61 -71.38 34.03
C MET A 88 46.76 -71.28 33.02
N GLY A 89 46.51 -70.70 31.85
CA GLY A 89 47.54 -70.53 30.81
C GLY A 89 47.63 -71.66 29.78
N GLN A 90 46.93 -72.78 29.99
CA GLN A 90 46.95 -73.90 29.02
C GLN A 90 46.02 -73.65 27.83
N VAL A 91 46.44 -74.09 26.64
CA VAL A 91 45.71 -73.95 25.38
C VAL A 91 44.71 -75.09 25.21
N VAL A 92 43.46 -74.72 24.91
CA VAL A 92 42.32 -75.62 24.74
C VAL A 92 41.55 -75.31 23.47
N ILE A 93 40.85 -76.31 22.95
CA ILE A 93 39.91 -76.16 21.82
C ILE A 93 38.49 -76.46 22.26
N LYS A 94 37.52 -76.06 21.43
CA LYS A 94 36.10 -76.35 21.64
C LYS A 94 35.87 -77.83 21.95
N GLY A 95 35.15 -78.09 23.04
CA GLY A 95 34.82 -79.44 23.53
C GLY A 95 35.84 -80.05 24.51
N ASP A 96 36.96 -79.39 24.81
CA ASP A 96 37.86 -79.83 25.88
C ASP A 96 37.21 -79.65 27.26
N VAL A 97 37.32 -80.67 28.12
CA VAL A 97 36.78 -80.65 29.48
C VAL A 97 37.70 -79.83 30.38
N LEU A 98 37.24 -78.65 30.81
CA LEU A 98 38.01 -77.73 31.64
C LEU A 98 37.96 -78.11 33.12
N ALA A 99 36.78 -78.47 33.63
CA ALA A 99 36.56 -78.84 35.02
C ALA A 99 35.38 -79.82 35.15
N VAL A 100 35.45 -80.67 36.18
CA VAL A 100 34.38 -81.59 36.55
C VAL A 100 34.04 -81.36 38.02
N LYS A 101 32.76 -81.13 38.32
CA LYS A 101 32.25 -81.03 39.69
C LYS A 101 32.06 -82.42 40.28
N ILE A 102 32.73 -82.70 41.39
CA ILE A 102 32.50 -83.91 42.18
C ILE A 102 31.38 -83.58 43.18
N PRO A 103 30.22 -84.27 43.14
CA PRO A 103 29.09 -84.02 44.03
C PRO A 103 29.45 -84.34 45.49
N PRO A 104 28.74 -83.77 46.48
CA PRO A 104 29.02 -84.03 47.88
C PRO A 104 28.62 -85.45 48.29
N GLY A 105 29.37 -86.04 49.21
CA GLY A 105 29.09 -87.37 49.78
C GLY A 105 28.34 -87.29 51.11
N TYR A 106 27.82 -88.43 51.57
CA TYR A 106 27.25 -88.60 52.92
C TYR A 106 28.31 -89.08 53.91
N GLY A 107 28.23 -88.62 55.16
CA GLY A 107 29.10 -89.08 56.24
C GLY A 107 28.72 -90.47 56.78
N ALA A 108 29.49 -90.98 57.74
CA ALA A 108 29.20 -92.26 58.37
C ALA A 108 27.91 -92.19 59.22
N PRO A 109 27.06 -93.24 59.24
CA PRO A 109 25.86 -93.26 60.05
C PRO A 109 26.19 -93.27 61.55
N GLY A 110 25.39 -92.52 62.33
CA GLY A 110 25.39 -92.54 63.79
C GLY A 110 24.56 -93.69 64.33
N LYS A 111 24.51 -93.84 65.66
CA LYS A 111 23.76 -94.91 66.32
C LYS A 111 23.11 -94.42 67.62
N SER A 112 21.78 -94.57 67.73
CA SER A 112 20.99 -94.19 68.90
C SER A 112 21.33 -95.03 70.14
N VAL A 113 20.92 -94.60 71.33
CA VAL A 113 21.08 -95.41 72.57
C VAL A 113 20.25 -96.71 72.56
N THR A 114 19.19 -96.75 71.74
CA THR A 114 18.36 -97.94 71.49
C THR A 114 18.90 -98.85 70.39
N GLY A 115 20.00 -98.44 69.73
CA GLY A 115 20.72 -99.24 68.74
C GLY A 115 20.31 -99.04 67.28
N GLU A 116 19.42 -98.09 66.97
CA GLU A 116 18.99 -97.74 65.61
C GLU A 116 20.04 -96.87 64.90
N GLU A 117 20.27 -97.09 63.59
CA GLU A 117 21.22 -96.29 62.80
C GLU A 117 20.59 -94.96 62.32
N VAL A 118 21.33 -93.86 62.48
CA VAL A 118 20.97 -92.52 61.99
C VAL A 118 21.84 -92.19 60.78
N GLY A 119 21.23 -91.91 59.62
CA GLY A 119 21.97 -91.64 58.39
C GLY A 119 22.95 -90.46 58.50
N GLY A 120 24.10 -90.56 57.82
CA GLY A 120 25.14 -89.52 57.81
C GLY A 120 24.69 -88.20 57.19
N LEU A 121 25.34 -87.10 57.57
CA LEU A 121 25.02 -85.77 57.03
C LEU A 121 25.64 -85.59 55.63
N MET A 122 24.93 -84.92 54.71
CA MET A 122 25.44 -84.62 53.36
C MET A 122 26.44 -83.46 53.40
N GLY A 123 27.56 -83.58 52.69
CA GLY A 123 28.55 -82.51 52.57
C GLY A 123 28.01 -81.27 51.86
N ARG A 124 28.67 -80.13 52.06
CA ARG A 124 28.25 -78.84 51.46
C ARG A 124 28.30 -78.86 49.93
N GLU A 125 27.27 -78.31 49.30
CA GLU A 125 27.16 -78.19 47.85
C GLU A 125 28.05 -77.06 47.29
N LEU A 126 28.56 -77.21 46.06
CA LEU A 126 29.37 -76.22 45.35
C LEU A 126 28.71 -75.82 44.04
N ARG A 127 28.52 -74.52 43.79
CA ARG A 127 27.98 -74.02 42.53
C ARG A 127 29.12 -73.64 41.58
N MET A 128 29.21 -74.33 40.44
CA MET A 128 30.14 -73.98 39.37
C MET A 128 29.70 -72.68 38.69
N ARG A 129 30.62 -71.73 38.47
CA ARG A 129 30.38 -70.52 37.66
C ARG A 129 31.07 -70.68 36.30
N PRO A 130 30.34 -71.08 35.25
CA PRO A 130 30.91 -71.10 33.89
C PRO A 130 31.12 -69.66 33.39
N GLY A 131 32.27 -69.42 32.78
CA GLY A 131 32.57 -68.17 32.09
C GLY A 131 31.91 -68.06 30.72
N LEU A 132 32.06 -66.91 30.07
CA LEU A 132 31.33 -66.55 28.85
C LEU A 132 31.66 -67.47 27.66
N ARG A 133 32.87 -68.03 27.62
CA ARG A 133 33.38 -68.88 26.52
C ARG A 133 33.50 -70.34 26.95
N THR A 134 32.60 -70.75 27.83
CA THR A 134 32.47 -72.14 28.28
C THR A 134 31.03 -72.64 28.11
N ALA A 135 30.88 -73.95 28.03
CA ALA A 135 29.59 -74.62 27.97
C ALA A 135 29.52 -75.65 29.11
N VAL A 136 28.40 -75.72 29.81
CA VAL A 136 28.18 -76.72 30.86
C VAL A 136 27.34 -77.87 30.31
N SER A 137 27.68 -79.11 30.64
CA SER A 137 26.88 -80.28 30.31
C SER A 137 25.50 -80.21 30.97
N ALA A 138 24.52 -80.91 30.39
CA ALA A 138 23.12 -80.86 30.83
C ALA A 138 22.90 -81.33 32.29
N ASP A 139 23.79 -82.16 32.81
CA ASP A 139 23.81 -82.63 34.20
C ASP A 139 24.42 -81.61 35.19
N GLY A 140 24.95 -80.48 34.70
CA GLY A 140 25.59 -79.44 35.51
C GLY A 140 26.95 -79.82 36.09
N ILE A 141 27.55 -80.93 35.63
CA ILE A 141 28.76 -81.52 36.22
C ILE A 141 30.03 -81.11 35.46
N THR A 142 29.98 -81.01 34.14
CA THR A 142 31.16 -80.84 33.29
C THR A 142 31.18 -79.47 32.64
N CYS A 143 32.27 -78.73 32.79
CA CYS A 143 32.54 -77.48 32.08
C CYS A 143 33.44 -77.76 30.87
N LEU A 144 33.01 -77.35 29.68
CA LEU A 144 33.68 -77.53 28.39
C LEU A 144 34.13 -76.17 27.83
N ALA A 145 35.25 -76.14 27.12
CA ALA A 145 35.63 -74.98 26.32
C ALA A 145 34.64 -74.80 25.16
N ALA A 146 34.16 -73.56 24.95
CA ALA A 146 33.28 -73.25 23.82
C ALA A 146 34.04 -72.80 22.55
N THR A 147 35.30 -72.37 22.70
CA THR A 147 36.14 -71.85 21.62
C THR A 147 37.61 -72.22 21.80
N TYR A 148 38.44 -71.87 20.81
CA TYR A 148 39.89 -71.98 20.87
C TYR A 148 40.50 -70.84 21.70
N GLY A 149 41.28 -71.19 22.73
CA GLY A 149 41.85 -70.18 23.59
C GLY A 149 42.71 -70.74 24.73
N VAL A 150 42.97 -69.88 25.71
CA VAL A 150 43.76 -70.17 26.90
C VAL A 150 42.84 -70.25 28.12
N VAL A 151 43.00 -71.28 28.93
CA VAL A 151 42.18 -71.49 30.14
C VAL A 151 42.46 -70.40 31.17
N MET A 152 41.38 -69.81 31.69
CA MET A 152 41.35 -68.87 32.80
C MET A 152 40.64 -69.55 33.97
N VAL A 153 41.28 -69.58 35.14
CA VAL A 153 40.70 -70.14 36.36
C VAL A 153 40.88 -69.14 37.49
N GLU A 154 39.77 -68.67 38.07
CA GLU A 154 39.75 -67.79 39.24
C GLU A 154 38.70 -68.32 40.23
N GLU A 155 39.15 -68.86 41.37
CA GLU A 155 38.30 -69.51 42.39
C GLU A 155 37.30 -70.52 41.80
N ASP A 156 36.03 -70.16 41.66
CA ASP A 156 34.94 -70.97 41.12
C ASP A 156 34.52 -70.61 39.69
N LEU A 157 35.18 -69.62 39.07
CA LEU A 157 35.05 -69.22 37.67
C LEU A 157 36.04 -69.98 36.80
N VAL A 158 35.52 -70.67 35.78
CA VAL A 158 36.31 -71.30 34.72
C VAL A 158 35.90 -70.69 33.40
N ASP A 159 36.82 -70.02 32.72
CA ASP A 159 36.58 -69.42 31.41
C ASP A 159 37.72 -69.72 30.42
N VAL A 160 37.53 -69.37 29.16
CA VAL A 160 38.55 -69.42 28.11
C VAL A 160 38.79 -68.01 27.59
N ARG A 161 40.04 -67.53 27.67
CA ARG A 161 40.46 -66.32 26.97
C ARG A 161 40.74 -66.65 25.50
N PRO A 162 40.05 -66.06 24.53
CA PRO A 162 40.22 -66.43 23.12
C PRO A 162 41.62 -66.03 22.66
N LEU A 163 42.21 -66.85 21.79
CA LEU A 163 43.47 -66.51 21.09
C LEU A 163 43.23 -65.75 19.79
N VAL A 164 41.96 -65.56 19.42
CA VAL A 164 41.52 -64.67 18.36
C VAL A 164 41.16 -63.31 18.97
N ARG A 165 41.74 -62.24 18.43
CA ARG A 165 41.55 -60.85 18.88
C ARG A 165 41.14 -60.00 17.70
N ILE A 166 40.12 -59.16 17.87
CA ILE A 166 39.68 -58.19 16.85
C ILE A 166 40.14 -56.81 17.31
N ALA A 167 40.69 -56.03 16.38
CA ALA A 167 41.07 -54.65 16.60
C ALA A 167 39.90 -53.80 17.09
N GLU A 168 40.18 -52.73 17.84
CA GLU A 168 39.14 -51.80 18.30
C GLU A 168 38.38 -51.15 17.12
N ASP A 169 39.07 -50.90 16.00
CA ASP A 169 38.46 -50.38 14.76
C ASP A 169 37.65 -51.42 13.97
N GLY A 170 37.68 -52.69 14.38
CA GLY A 170 37.03 -53.80 13.69
C GLY A 170 37.59 -54.12 12.30
N MET A 171 38.72 -53.54 11.90
CA MET A 171 39.30 -53.72 10.56
C MET A 171 40.25 -54.89 10.45
N VAL A 172 40.79 -55.39 11.56
CA VAL A 172 41.75 -56.50 11.55
C VAL A 172 41.39 -57.49 12.65
N ALA A 173 41.51 -58.79 12.35
CA ALA A 173 41.51 -59.84 13.36
C ALA A 173 42.86 -60.57 13.35
N TRP A 174 43.43 -60.75 14.53
CA TRP A 174 44.65 -61.51 14.78
C TRP A 174 44.33 -62.83 15.46
N ALA A 175 45.15 -63.85 15.21
CA ALA A 175 45.12 -65.10 15.94
C ALA A 175 46.53 -65.55 16.30
N ASP A 176 46.69 -66.07 17.52
CA ASP A 176 47.90 -66.78 17.92
C ASP A 176 47.68 -68.28 17.69
N VAL A 177 48.51 -68.88 16.84
CA VAL A 177 48.34 -70.25 16.35
C VAL A 177 49.37 -71.18 16.97
N TYR A 178 48.89 -72.11 17.80
CA TYR A 178 49.73 -73.14 18.42
C TYR A 178 49.72 -74.44 17.61
N PRO A 179 50.80 -75.24 17.59
CA PRO A 179 50.83 -76.51 16.85
C PRO A 179 49.84 -77.56 17.40
N LYS A 180 49.66 -77.59 18.72
CA LYS A 180 48.77 -78.50 19.44
C LYS A 180 48.31 -77.85 20.75
N THR A 181 47.18 -78.31 21.26
CA THR A 181 46.68 -77.97 22.60
C THR A 181 47.50 -78.66 23.70
N ASP A 182 47.32 -78.21 24.95
CA ASP A 182 47.88 -78.90 26.13
C ASP A 182 47.23 -80.28 26.37
N SER A 183 46.06 -80.54 25.78
CA SER A 183 45.45 -81.89 25.71
C SER A 183 46.08 -82.79 24.64
N GLY A 184 47.02 -82.27 23.84
CA GLY A 184 47.72 -83.01 22.79
C GLY A 184 46.96 -83.07 21.45
N LYS A 185 45.83 -82.38 21.31
CA LYS A 185 45.06 -82.31 20.06
C LYS A 185 45.71 -81.32 19.09
N PRO A 186 45.86 -81.65 17.80
CA PRO A 186 46.40 -80.72 16.81
C PRO A 186 45.44 -79.54 16.61
N VAL A 187 45.99 -78.35 16.37
CA VAL A 187 45.19 -77.17 16.00
C VAL A 187 45.12 -77.13 14.47
N GLU A 188 43.91 -77.31 13.93
CA GLU A 188 43.67 -77.30 12.49
C GLU A 188 43.15 -75.94 12.02
N VAL A 189 43.23 -75.68 10.71
CA VAL A 189 42.64 -74.48 10.08
C VAL A 189 41.17 -74.33 10.45
N LYS A 190 40.43 -75.44 10.49
CA LYS A 190 39.01 -75.48 10.87
C LYS A 190 38.78 -74.98 12.30
N THR A 191 39.67 -75.32 13.23
CA THR A 191 39.61 -74.87 14.63
C THR A 191 39.70 -73.34 14.73
N ILE A 192 40.61 -72.73 13.96
CA ILE A 192 40.79 -71.27 13.92
C ILE A 192 39.60 -70.60 13.24
N GLN A 193 39.09 -71.17 12.14
CA GLN A 193 37.87 -70.67 11.48
C GLN A 193 36.65 -70.72 12.39
N GLU A 194 36.47 -71.78 13.17
CA GLU A 194 35.40 -71.88 14.17
C GLU A 194 35.56 -70.85 15.28
N ALA A 195 36.79 -70.60 15.74
CA ALA A 195 37.09 -69.58 16.73
C ALA A 195 36.84 -68.16 16.19
N LEU A 196 37.20 -67.88 14.93
CA LEU A 196 36.90 -66.63 14.25
C LEU A 196 35.39 -66.38 14.18
N ARG A 197 34.62 -67.39 13.79
CA ARG A 197 33.15 -67.31 13.77
C ARG A 197 32.58 -67.10 15.17
N HIS A 198 33.13 -67.76 16.18
CA HIS A 198 32.70 -67.62 17.57
C HIS A 198 32.94 -66.19 18.10
N GLU A 199 34.09 -65.59 17.79
CA GLU A 199 34.36 -64.20 18.17
C GLU A 199 33.66 -63.17 17.26
N GLY A 200 32.88 -63.63 16.27
CA GLY A 200 32.01 -62.81 15.43
C GLY A 200 32.67 -62.25 14.17
N VAL A 201 33.77 -62.83 13.70
CA VAL A 201 34.37 -62.55 12.39
C VAL A 201 33.59 -63.28 11.30
N VAL A 202 33.03 -62.53 10.36
CA VAL A 202 32.17 -63.04 9.26
C VAL A 202 32.59 -62.54 7.88
N TYR A 203 33.55 -61.61 7.82
CA TYR A 203 34.01 -61.01 6.57
C TYR A 203 35.54 -60.91 6.54
N GLY A 204 36.12 -61.09 5.36
CA GLY A 204 37.54 -60.82 5.12
C GLY A 204 38.49 -61.84 5.73
N VAL A 205 38.04 -63.06 6.02
CA VAL A 205 38.88 -64.15 6.51
C VAL A 205 39.93 -64.51 5.46
N LEU A 206 41.19 -64.58 5.88
CA LEU A 206 42.35 -64.87 5.05
C LEU A 206 42.74 -66.34 5.22
N ASP A 207 42.05 -67.23 4.52
CA ASP A 207 42.25 -68.69 4.64
C ASP A 207 43.69 -69.12 4.35
N ASP A 208 44.33 -68.49 3.35
CA ASP A 208 45.73 -68.77 2.98
C ASP A 208 46.71 -68.44 4.13
N ALA A 209 46.48 -67.30 4.82
CA ALA A 209 47.32 -66.88 5.94
C ALA A 209 47.16 -67.81 7.15
N ILE A 210 45.94 -68.29 7.40
CA ILE A 210 45.65 -69.27 8.46
C ILE A 210 46.34 -70.60 8.14
N LEU A 211 46.23 -71.07 6.89
CA LEU A 211 46.87 -72.32 6.44
C LEU A 211 48.39 -72.26 6.57
N GLU A 212 49.01 -71.15 6.17
CA GLU A 212 50.44 -70.94 6.32
C GLU A 212 50.85 -70.93 7.79
N ALA A 213 50.10 -70.22 8.65
CA ALA A 213 50.38 -70.16 10.08
C ALA A 213 50.30 -71.52 10.77
N VAL A 214 49.29 -72.33 10.46
CA VAL A 214 49.15 -73.70 10.99
C VAL A 214 50.28 -74.59 10.51
N SER A 215 50.63 -74.52 9.23
CA SER A 215 51.73 -75.30 8.64
C SER A 215 53.08 -74.94 9.26
N ARG A 216 53.31 -73.63 9.47
CA ARG A 216 54.50 -73.11 10.13
C ARG A 216 54.58 -73.54 11.58
N ALA A 217 53.51 -73.36 12.35
CA ALA A 217 53.46 -73.77 13.76
C ALA A 217 53.74 -75.28 13.93
N THR A 218 53.13 -76.11 13.07
CA THR A 218 53.30 -77.56 13.07
C THR A 218 54.74 -77.97 12.74
N SER A 219 55.35 -77.32 11.74
CA SER A 219 56.71 -77.63 11.29
C SER A 219 57.77 -77.17 12.29
N THR A 220 57.62 -75.99 12.88
CA THR A 220 58.57 -75.44 13.85
C THR A 220 58.35 -75.95 15.27
N ARG A 221 57.20 -76.59 15.54
CA ARG A 221 56.73 -76.99 16.88
C ARG A 221 56.66 -75.82 17.87
N ALA A 222 56.51 -74.59 17.38
CA ALA A 222 56.42 -73.36 18.16
C ALA A 222 55.15 -72.57 17.78
N PRO A 223 54.58 -71.77 18.69
CA PRO A 223 53.45 -70.92 18.36
C PRO A 223 53.85 -69.84 17.35
N VAL A 224 52.88 -69.45 16.52
CA VAL A 224 52.98 -68.32 15.61
C VAL A 224 52.01 -67.26 16.10
N GLU A 225 52.54 -66.20 16.68
CA GLU A 225 51.75 -65.13 17.31
C GLU A 225 51.38 -64.02 16.30
N GLU A 226 50.33 -63.27 16.60
CA GLU A 226 49.89 -62.06 15.90
C GLU A 226 49.63 -62.25 14.39
N VAL A 227 49.18 -63.43 13.98
CA VAL A 227 48.85 -63.69 12.58
C VAL A 227 47.59 -62.93 12.21
N ILE A 228 47.67 -62.08 11.19
CA ILE A 228 46.47 -61.46 10.61
C ILE A 228 45.66 -62.53 9.89
N VAL A 229 44.50 -62.86 10.44
CA VAL A 229 43.62 -63.92 9.95
C VAL A 229 42.33 -63.40 9.33
N ALA A 230 42.01 -62.11 9.53
CA ALA A 230 40.98 -61.44 8.74
C ALA A 230 41.26 -59.93 8.56
N ARG A 231 40.83 -59.36 7.44
CA ARG A 231 40.85 -57.91 7.16
C ARG A 231 39.51 -57.39 6.62
N GLY A 232 39.05 -56.30 7.20
CA GLY A 232 37.95 -55.49 6.67
C GLY A 232 38.34 -54.80 5.36
N LYS A 233 37.34 -54.25 4.68
CA LYS A 233 37.49 -53.45 3.46
C LYS A 233 37.29 -51.98 3.82
N GLU A 234 38.28 -51.13 3.55
CA GLU A 234 38.14 -49.68 3.76
C GLU A 234 37.12 -49.08 2.79
N GLY A 235 36.42 -48.04 3.24
CA GLY A 235 35.54 -47.25 2.38
C GLY A 235 36.35 -46.28 1.53
N VAL A 236 35.93 -46.05 0.28
CA VAL A 236 36.50 -45.03 -0.60
C VAL A 236 35.62 -43.80 -0.52
N ARG A 237 36.19 -42.69 -0.05
CA ARG A 237 35.48 -41.41 0.01
C ARG A 237 35.15 -40.97 -1.41
N GLY A 238 33.87 -40.68 -1.64
CA GLY A 238 33.42 -40.09 -2.89
C GLY A 238 33.83 -38.63 -3.03
N GLU A 239 33.83 -38.13 -4.25
CA GLU A 239 34.11 -36.73 -4.58
C GLU A 239 32.82 -36.02 -4.96
N ASP A 240 32.59 -34.83 -4.41
CA ASP A 240 31.45 -33.97 -4.74
C ASP A 240 31.50 -33.53 -6.21
N THR A 241 30.33 -33.26 -6.81
CA THR A 241 30.28 -32.59 -8.12
C THR A 241 30.98 -31.23 -8.01
N SER A 242 31.93 -30.95 -8.89
CA SER A 242 32.62 -29.67 -8.96
C SER A 242 32.56 -29.07 -10.36
N TYR A 243 32.70 -27.76 -10.47
CA TYR A 243 32.67 -27.05 -11.74
C TYR A 243 33.98 -26.28 -11.92
N LYS A 244 34.58 -26.42 -13.10
CA LYS A 244 35.72 -25.59 -13.51
C LYS A 244 35.21 -24.48 -14.39
N PHE A 245 35.28 -23.24 -13.92
CA PHE A 245 34.90 -22.04 -14.67
C PHE A 245 36.05 -21.56 -15.57
N TYR A 246 35.71 -21.05 -16.75
CA TYR A 246 36.64 -20.53 -17.76
C TYR A 246 36.52 -19.01 -17.97
N PHE A 247 35.84 -18.34 -17.04
CA PHE A 247 35.69 -16.90 -16.94
C PHE A 247 35.90 -16.48 -15.48
N LYS A 248 36.17 -15.19 -15.27
CA LYS A 248 36.32 -14.58 -13.95
C LYS A 248 35.27 -13.50 -13.73
N VAL A 249 34.98 -13.25 -12.45
CA VAL A 249 34.17 -12.12 -11.99
C VAL A 249 35.05 -11.26 -11.10
N SER A 250 35.23 -10.00 -11.44
CA SER A 250 36.16 -9.08 -10.77
C SER A 250 37.58 -9.64 -10.62
N GLY A 251 38.03 -10.41 -11.61
CA GLY A 251 39.34 -11.07 -11.63
C GLY A 251 39.50 -12.27 -10.70
N MET A 252 38.42 -12.70 -10.02
CA MET A 252 38.39 -13.83 -9.08
C MET A 252 37.67 -15.05 -9.67
N ASP A 253 37.79 -16.20 -9.00
CA ASP A 253 36.93 -17.35 -9.29
C ASP A 253 35.45 -16.98 -9.07
N PRO A 254 34.53 -17.38 -9.97
CA PRO A 254 33.14 -16.94 -9.89
C PRO A 254 32.43 -17.34 -8.58
N VAL A 255 32.80 -18.47 -7.96
CA VAL A 255 32.19 -18.93 -6.70
C VAL A 255 32.64 -18.05 -5.53
N ASP A 256 33.91 -17.63 -5.53
CA ASP A 256 34.44 -16.76 -4.48
C ASP A 256 33.95 -15.32 -4.64
N ALA A 257 33.81 -14.84 -5.89
CA ALA A 257 33.19 -13.56 -6.19
C ALA A 257 31.75 -13.50 -5.67
N ASP A 258 30.95 -14.55 -5.88
CA ASP A 258 29.56 -14.60 -5.39
C ASP A 258 29.49 -14.51 -3.85
N LYS A 259 30.35 -15.24 -3.13
CA LYS A 259 30.43 -15.14 -1.64
C LYS A 259 30.69 -13.72 -1.15
N ILE A 260 31.52 -12.95 -1.87
CA ILE A 260 31.80 -11.55 -1.53
C ILE A 260 30.58 -10.68 -1.86
N ARG A 261 29.98 -10.89 -3.03
CA ARG A 261 28.82 -10.15 -3.53
C ARG A 261 27.54 -10.43 -2.72
N SER A 262 27.44 -11.56 -2.01
CA SER A 262 26.34 -11.88 -1.09
C SER A 262 26.44 -11.17 0.27
N ARG A 263 27.51 -10.41 0.54
CA ARG A 263 27.66 -9.67 1.80
C ARG A 263 26.75 -8.43 1.81
N PRO A 264 26.10 -8.12 2.93
CA PRO A 264 25.28 -6.91 3.04
C PRO A 264 26.12 -5.65 2.81
N GLY A 265 25.63 -4.73 1.98
CA GLY A 265 26.30 -3.47 1.65
C GLY A 265 27.32 -3.56 0.50
N PHE A 266 27.41 -4.69 -0.21
CA PHE A 266 28.25 -4.79 -1.40
C PHE A 266 27.69 -3.96 -2.56
N ASP A 267 28.57 -3.22 -3.24
CA ASP A 267 28.23 -2.34 -4.36
C ASP A 267 28.31 -3.08 -5.70
N GLU A 268 27.16 -3.56 -6.17
CA GLU A 268 27.04 -4.31 -7.42
C GLU A 268 27.45 -3.51 -8.66
N SER A 269 27.49 -2.17 -8.58
CA SER A 269 27.85 -1.31 -9.71
C SER A 269 29.30 -1.47 -10.16
N LYS A 270 30.18 -1.93 -9.27
CA LYS A 270 31.62 -2.07 -9.50
C LYS A 270 32.04 -3.44 -10.00
N VAL A 271 31.11 -4.40 -10.09
CA VAL A 271 31.42 -5.76 -10.55
C VAL A 271 31.82 -5.71 -12.02
N THR A 272 32.97 -6.31 -12.31
CA THR A 272 33.49 -6.47 -13.67
C THR A 272 33.34 -7.91 -14.10
N LEU A 273 32.97 -8.13 -15.36
CA LEU A 273 32.63 -9.45 -15.89
C LEU A 273 33.49 -9.71 -17.12
N ASP A 274 33.94 -10.95 -17.28
CA ASP A 274 34.72 -11.35 -18.45
C ASP A 274 33.84 -11.48 -19.69
N LEU A 275 34.42 -11.18 -20.86
CA LEU A 275 33.75 -11.28 -22.14
C LEU A 275 33.75 -12.75 -22.62
N ALA A 276 32.59 -13.23 -23.06
CA ALA A 276 32.42 -14.53 -23.68
C ALA A 276 31.79 -14.38 -25.07
N ARG A 277 32.30 -15.11 -26.06
CA ARG A 277 31.79 -15.17 -27.43
C ARG A 277 30.92 -16.40 -27.63
N MET A 278 30.09 -16.37 -28.68
CA MET A 278 29.30 -17.53 -29.08
C MET A 278 30.18 -18.79 -29.18
N GLY A 279 29.79 -19.86 -28.48
CA GLY A 279 30.49 -21.14 -28.45
C GLY A 279 31.61 -21.28 -27.42
N ASP A 280 31.98 -20.21 -26.71
CA ASP A 280 33.00 -20.29 -25.67
C ASP A 280 32.55 -21.20 -24.51
N THR A 281 33.48 -22.00 -23.99
CA THR A 281 33.25 -22.77 -22.77
C THR A 281 33.17 -21.84 -21.56
N ILE A 282 32.06 -21.90 -20.85
CA ILE A 282 31.79 -21.13 -19.63
C ILE A 282 32.19 -21.94 -18.40
N ALA A 283 31.76 -23.20 -18.32
CA ALA A 283 32.08 -24.09 -17.23
C ALA A 283 32.10 -25.55 -17.68
N VAL A 284 32.93 -26.37 -17.04
CA VAL A 284 32.95 -27.83 -17.24
C VAL A 284 32.62 -28.51 -15.92
N LYS A 285 31.57 -29.34 -15.93
CA LYS A 285 31.14 -30.19 -14.82
C LYS A 285 32.11 -31.35 -14.67
N ARG A 286 32.64 -31.52 -13.46
CA ARG A 286 33.29 -32.76 -13.01
C ARG A 286 32.25 -33.57 -12.26
N PRO A 287 31.80 -34.72 -12.80
CA PRO A 287 30.76 -35.53 -12.18
C PRO A 287 31.21 -36.04 -10.81
N MET A 288 30.25 -36.23 -9.90
CA MET A 288 30.54 -36.84 -8.60
C MET A 288 31.08 -38.26 -8.77
N GLN A 289 32.03 -38.64 -7.93
CA GLN A 289 32.45 -40.03 -7.79
C GLN A 289 31.68 -40.64 -6.62
N PRO A 290 30.86 -41.69 -6.82
CA PRO A 290 30.07 -42.26 -5.74
C PRO A 290 30.99 -42.83 -4.66
N PRO A 291 30.67 -42.62 -3.36
CA PRO A 291 31.40 -43.25 -2.29
C PRO A 291 31.20 -44.77 -2.37
N ALA A 292 32.24 -45.53 -2.02
CA ALA A 292 32.14 -46.97 -1.87
C ALA A 292 32.24 -47.30 -0.38
N ASP A 293 31.17 -47.85 0.18
CA ASP A 293 31.14 -48.18 1.61
C ASP A 293 32.15 -49.26 1.97
N GLY A 294 32.77 -49.11 3.14
CA GLY A 294 33.65 -50.10 3.72
C GLY A 294 32.88 -51.19 4.47
N LYS A 295 33.60 -52.21 4.94
CA LYS A 295 33.03 -53.32 5.72
C LYS A 295 34.03 -53.83 6.76
N THR A 296 33.66 -53.88 8.03
CA THR A 296 34.51 -54.43 9.11
C THR A 296 34.62 -55.95 9.00
N VAL A 297 35.54 -56.57 9.76
CA VAL A 297 35.65 -58.05 9.83
C VAL A 297 34.40 -58.70 10.44
N ARG A 298 33.61 -57.95 11.21
CA ARG A 298 32.29 -58.33 11.75
C ARG A 298 31.14 -58.18 10.74
N GLY A 299 31.45 -57.70 9.54
CA GLY A 299 30.48 -57.51 8.47
C GLY A 299 29.61 -56.26 8.61
N GLU A 300 29.91 -55.39 9.58
CA GLU A 300 29.25 -54.11 9.76
C GLU A 300 29.67 -53.15 8.65
N LYS A 301 28.70 -52.38 8.14
CA LYS A 301 28.91 -51.45 7.04
C LYS A 301 29.56 -50.18 7.59
N ILE A 302 30.67 -49.76 6.98
CA ILE A 302 31.31 -48.47 7.25
C ILE A 302 30.73 -47.49 6.25
N GLU A 303 29.74 -46.71 6.69
CA GLU A 303 29.09 -45.71 5.85
C GLU A 303 30.04 -44.56 5.54
N CYS A 304 30.24 -44.32 4.25
CA CYS A 304 30.96 -43.13 3.80
C CYS A 304 30.01 -41.93 3.78
N PRO A 305 30.47 -40.71 4.10
CA PRO A 305 29.65 -39.51 4.01
C PRO A 305 29.04 -39.38 2.61
N PRO A 306 27.75 -39.01 2.49
CA PRO A 306 27.12 -38.85 1.18
C PRO A 306 27.81 -37.71 0.41
N VAL A 307 28.09 -37.96 -0.87
CA VAL A 307 28.58 -36.92 -1.79
C VAL A 307 27.45 -35.97 -2.18
N LYS A 308 27.79 -34.69 -2.33
CA LYS A 308 26.86 -33.65 -2.76
C LYS A 308 26.85 -33.55 -4.28
N ASN A 309 25.66 -33.66 -4.86
CA ASN A 309 25.43 -33.35 -6.26
C ASN A 309 25.05 -31.87 -6.41
N VAL A 310 26.05 -31.00 -6.51
CA VAL A 310 25.83 -29.57 -6.82
C VAL A 310 25.39 -29.45 -8.27
N VAL A 311 24.28 -28.74 -8.51
CA VAL A 311 23.75 -28.49 -9.86
C VAL A 311 23.97 -27.03 -10.21
N LEU A 312 24.68 -26.80 -11.32
CA LEU A 312 24.84 -25.49 -11.95
C LEU A 312 23.71 -25.25 -12.95
N LEU A 313 22.93 -24.19 -12.74
CA LEU A 313 21.79 -23.85 -13.58
C LEU A 313 22.23 -22.97 -14.77
N PRO A 314 22.01 -23.39 -16.02
CA PRO A 314 22.19 -22.50 -17.16
C PRO A 314 21.03 -21.50 -17.23
N LYS A 315 21.35 -20.20 -17.21
CA LYS A 315 20.42 -19.08 -17.42
C LYS A 315 20.62 -18.49 -18.82
N GLU A 316 20.12 -17.27 -19.03
CA GLU A 316 20.21 -16.54 -20.29
C GLU A 316 21.63 -16.58 -20.89
N GLY A 317 21.72 -16.89 -22.18
CA GLY A 317 22.97 -16.92 -22.93
C GLY A 317 23.90 -18.09 -22.64
N VAL A 318 23.47 -19.11 -21.88
CA VAL A 318 24.24 -20.34 -21.64
C VAL A 318 23.44 -21.57 -22.02
N GLN A 319 24.04 -22.47 -22.78
CA GLN A 319 23.48 -23.78 -23.13
C GLN A 319 24.37 -24.90 -22.59
N LEU A 320 23.76 -26.00 -22.19
CA LEU A 320 24.48 -27.21 -21.82
C LEU A 320 24.68 -28.08 -23.08
N SER A 321 25.88 -28.61 -23.26
CA SER A 321 26.22 -29.55 -24.34
C SER A 321 25.45 -30.87 -24.23
N ASP A 322 25.39 -31.61 -25.33
CA ASP A 322 24.67 -32.89 -25.41
C ASP A 322 25.19 -33.95 -24.41
N ASP A 323 26.48 -33.89 -24.07
CA ASP A 323 27.11 -34.76 -23.07
C ASP A 323 26.75 -34.39 -21.61
N GLN A 324 26.01 -33.30 -21.40
CA GLN A 324 25.63 -32.74 -20.09
C GLN A 324 26.81 -32.34 -19.19
N LEU A 325 28.01 -32.16 -19.76
CA LEU A 325 29.23 -31.83 -19.01
C LEU A 325 29.70 -30.40 -19.25
N THR A 326 29.44 -29.81 -20.41
CA THR A 326 30.03 -28.52 -20.81
C THR A 326 28.97 -27.45 -20.98
N TYR A 327 29.14 -26.35 -20.26
CA TYR A 327 28.30 -25.16 -20.38
C TYR A 327 28.97 -24.24 -21.40
N VAL A 328 28.27 -23.91 -22.48
CA VAL A 328 28.76 -23.09 -23.58
C VAL A 328 27.94 -21.82 -23.71
N ALA A 329 28.58 -20.72 -24.11
CA ALA A 329 27.91 -19.47 -24.38
C ALA A 329 27.03 -19.61 -25.64
N SER A 330 25.73 -19.37 -25.48
CA SER A 330 24.72 -19.45 -26.55
C SER A 330 24.25 -18.07 -27.02
N VAL A 331 24.96 -17.01 -26.65
CA VAL A 331 24.68 -15.65 -27.13
C VAL A 331 24.99 -15.51 -28.63
N PRO A 332 24.26 -14.67 -29.39
CA PRO A 332 24.43 -14.57 -30.85
C PRO A 332 25.81 -14.09 -31.30
N ILE A 333 26.43 -13.17 -30.55
CA ILE A 333 27.73 -12.55 -30.91
C ILE A 333 28.69 -12.67 -29.72
N CYS A 334 28.42 -11.92 -28.65
CA CYS A 334 29.18 -11.94 -27.41
C CYS A 334 28.32 -11.44 -26.24
N GLY A 335 28.78 -11.66 -25.03
CA GLY A 335 28.17 -11.19 -23.79
C GLY A 335 29.10 -11.31 -22.61
N TYR A 336 28.63 -10.87 -21.45
CA TYR A 336 29.39 -10.89 -20.22
C TYR A 336 28.96 -12.09 -19.37
N ALA A 337 29.92 -12.96 -19.05
CA ALA A 337 29.69 -14.14 -18.26
C ALA A 337 29.59 -13.78 -16.78
N ASP A 338 28.50 -14.18 -16.12
CA ASP A 338 28.26 -13.98 -14.71
C ASP A 338 27.87 -15.29 -14.01
N TYR A 339 28.15 -15.37 -12.72
CA TYR A 339 27.77 -16.45 -11.83
C TYR A 339 27.07 -15.88 -10.60
N ARG A 340 25.87 -16.38 -10.30
CA ARG A 340 25.07 -16.00 -9.14
C ARG A 340 24.24 -17.17 -8.64
N GLU A 341 24.33 -17.48 -7.34
CA GLU A 341 23.45 -18.45 -6.68
C GLU A 341 23.38 -19.81 -7.40
N ASN A 342 24.54 -20.40 -7.71
CA ASN A 342 24.66 -21.64 -8.49
C ASN A 342 24.06 -21.58 -9.91
N ALA A 343 24.00 -20.39 -10.52
CA ALA A 343 23.59 -20.23 -11.91
C ALA A 343 24.65 -19.47 -12.71
N VAL A 344 24.81 -19.83 -13.98
CA VAL A 344 25.65 -19.12 -14.95
C VAL A 344 24.79 -18.47 -16.02
N SER A 345 25.13 -17.24 -16.38
CA SER A 345 24.49 -16.49 -17.46
C SER A 345 25.54 -15.78 -18.30
N VAL A 346 25.24 -15.53 -19.56
CA VAL A 346 26.02 -14.66 -20.45
C VAL A 346 25.07 -13.61 -21.01
N THR A 347 25.18 -12.38 -20.53
CA THR A 347 24.24 -11.30 -20.88
C THR A 347 24.79 -10.45 -22.03
N SER A 348 23.94 -10.12 -23.00
CA SER A 348 24.32 -9.25 -24.12
C SER A 348 24.76 -7.85 -23.63
N PRO A 349 25.84 -7.26 -24.18
CA PRO A 349 26.25 -5.89 -23.87
C PRO A 349 25.23 -4.85 -24.34
N LEU A 350 24.45 -5.20 -25.37
CA LEU A 350 23.44 -4.35 -26.00
C LEU A 350 22.05 -4.69 -25.45
N SER A 351 21.36 -3.67 -24.96
CA SER A 351 19.97 -3.72 -24.46
C SER A 351 19.10 -2.72 -25.21
N ILE A 352 17.91 -3.16 -25.63
CA ILE A 352 16.90 -2.32 -26.31
C ILE A 352 15.60 -2.45 -25.51
N PRO A 353 15.16 -1.38 -24.81
CA PRO A 353 13.90 -1.38 -24.07
C PRO A 353 12.69 -1.65 -24.97
N GLU A 354 11.56 -2.09 -24.38
CA GLU A 354 10.33 -2.47 -25.12
C GLU A 354 9.81 -1.39 -26.08
N GLY A 355 10.02 -0.11 -25.76
CA GLY A 355 9.61 1.01 -26.61
C GLY A 355 10.45 1.22 -27.86
N GLU A 356 11.55 0.46 -28.04
CA GLU A 356 12.50 0.58 -29.16
C GLU A 356 12.96 2.02 -29.44
N SER A 357 12.88 2.92 -28.46
CA SER A 357 13.17 4.35 -28.61
C SER A 357 14.66 4.66 -28.55
N GLU A 358 15.45 3.74 -27.99
CA GLU A 358 16.89 3.89 -27.82
C GLU A 358 17.57 2.52 -27.72
N ALA A 359 18.86 2.47 -28.04
CA ALA A 359 19.70 1.31 -27.81
C ALA A 359 20.79 1.68 -26.79
N ARG A 360 20.93 0.86 -25.75
CA ARG A 360 21.85 1.07 -24.64
C ARG A 360 22.97 0.05 -24.67
N LEU A 361 24.19 0.51 -24.42
CA LEU A 361 25.38 -0.31 -24.38
C LEU A 361 25.99 -0.29 -22.98
N THR A 362 26.29 -1.48 -22.47
CA THR A 362 27.05 -1.69 -21.25
C THR A 362 28.42 -2.24 -21.61
N ILE A 363 29.47 -1.57 -21.15
CA ILE A 363 30.86 -1.94 -21.44
C ILE A 363 31.58 -2.21 -20.13
N HIS A 364 32.12 -3.42 -19.97
CA HIS A 364 33.03 -3.75 -18.88
C HIS A 364 34.48 -3.44 -19.30
N PRO A 365 35.36 -3.09 -18.34
CA PRO A 365 36.78 -2.90 -18.61
C PRO A 365 37.43 -4.21 -19.11
N PRO A 366 38.67 -4.15 -19.62
CA PRO A 366 39.38 -5.32 -20.12
C PRO A 366 39.35 -6.48 -19.14
N ASP A 367 38.96 -7.63 -19.64
CA ASP A 367 38.72 -8.84 -18.88
C ASP A 367 40.02 -9.49 -18.40
N SER A 368 39.91 -10.63 -17.73
CA SER A 368 41.07 -11.37 -17.22
C SER A 368 42.04 -11.85 -18.31
N LYS A 369 41.59 -11.93 -19.58
CA LYS A 369 42.38 -12.26 -20.78
C LYS A 369 42.88 -11.00 -21.51
N LYS A 370 42.62 -9.80 -20.96
CA LYS A 370 42.88 -8.47 -21.56
C LYS A 370 42.05 -8.21 -22.83
N GLU A 371 40.94 -8.92 -23.00
CA GLU A 371 39.98 -8.68 -24.06
C GLU A 371 38.91 -7.70 -23.58
N CYS A 372 38.40 -6.87 -24.48
CA CYS A 372 37.29 -5.97 -24.20
C CYS A 372 36.38 -5.92 -25.43
N LEU A 373 35.19 -5.35 -25.24
CA LEU A 373 34.31 -5.08 -26.37
C LEU A 373 35.02 -4.10 -27.33
N ASP A 374 35.04 -4.43 -28.62
CA ASP A 374 35.63 -3.60 -29.67
C ASP A 374 34.54 -3.07 -30.61
N ARG A 375 34.92 -2.12 -31.48
CA ARG A 375 33.99 -1.52 -32.44
C ARG A 375 33.34 -2.55 -33.36
N LEU A 376 34.11 -3.54 -33.81
CA LEU A 376 33.61 -4.57 -34.72
C LEU A 376 32.54 -5.44 -34.05
N LEU A 377 32.72 -5.81 -32.78
CA LEU A 377 31.72 -6.54 -32.00
C LEU A 377 30.48 -5.68 -31.76
N VAL A 378 30.61 -4.38 -31.47
CA VAL A 378 29.47 -3.45 -31.34
C VAL A 378 28.68 -3.36 -32.65
N GLU A 379 29.36 -3.21 -33.80
CA GLU A 379 28.74 -3.20 -35.12
C GLU A 379 27.94 -4.48 -35.39
N ARG A 380 28.51 -5.65 -35.05
CA ARG A 380 27.83 -6.94 -35.19
C ARG A 380 26.65 -7.09 -34.22
N LEU A 381 26.77 -6.62 -32.98
CA LEU A 381 25.69 -6.61 -32.00
C LEU A 381 24.51 -5.75 -32.47
N LEU A 382 24.79 -4.54 -32.94
CA LEU A 382 23.77 -3.62 -33.47
C LEU A 382 23.07 -4.20 -34.71
N THR A 383 23.85 -4.76 -35.63
CA THR A 383 23.33 -5.38 -36.86
C THR A 383 22.44 -6.59 -36.54
N ASN A 384 22.89 -7.49 -35.65
CA ASN A 384 22.11 -8.65 -35.22
C ASN A 384 20.84 -8.22 -34.45
N ALA A 385 20.92 -7.15 -33.67
CA ALA A 385 19.78 -6.54 -33.01
C ALA A 385 18.93 -5.66 -33.94
N GLY A 386 19.20 -5.62 -35.25
CA GLY A 386 18.40 -4.86 -36.22
C GLY A 386 18.35 -3.35 -35.95
N VAL A 387 19.34 -2.80 -35.26
CA VAL A 387 19.46 -1.35 -35.05
C VAL A 387 20.02 -0.72 -36.33
N VAL A 388 19.19 0.03 -37.03
CA VAL A 388 19.50 0.60 -38.35
C VAL A 388 19.46 2.13 -38.37
N TYR A 389 18.96 2.75 -37.29
CA TYR A 389 18.71 4.19 -37.23
C TYR A 389 19.29 4.83 -35.97
N GLY A 390 19.87 6.02 -36.13
CA GLY A 390 20.21 6.93 -35.03
C GLY A 390 21.43 6.55 -34.19
N VAL A 391 22.33 5.69 -34.67
CA VAL A 391 23.57 5.30 -33.97
C VAL A 391 24.59 6.45 -33.96
N ASP A 392 25.07 6.83 -32.77
CA ASP A 392 26.16 7.79 -32.59
C ASP A 392 27.51 7.06 -32.52
N TRP A 393 28.15 6.86 -33.69
CA TRP A 393 29.44 6.19 -33.77
C TRP A 393 30.57 6.95 -33.06
N GLN A 394 30.53 8.28 -33.00
CA GLN A 394 31.55 9.07 -32.27
C GLN A 394 31.37 8.92 -30.75
N GLY A 395 30.14 8.80 -30.28
CA GLY A 395 29.83 8.45 -28.89
C GLY A 395 30.32 7.05 -28.53
N VAL A 396 30.06 6.06 -29.40
CA VAL A 396 30.52 4.67 -29.23
C VAL A 396 32.05 4.58 -29.13
N ASP A 397 32.79 5.21 -30.07
CA ASP A 397 34.25 5.18 -30.05
C ASP A 397 34.82 5.79 -28.76
N ARG A 398 34.26 6.91 -28.30
CA ARG A 398 34.65 7.53 -27.01
C ARG A 398 34.36 6.64 -25.82
N LEU A 399 33.20 5.99 -25.82
CA LEU A 399 32.78 5.08 -24.75
C LEU A 399 33.68 3.85 -24.64
N LEU A 400 34.10 3.29 -25.78
CA LEU A 400 35.03 2.17 -25.83
C LEU A 400 36.42 2.54 -25.27
N GLU A 401 36.93 3.73 -25.59
CA GLU A 401 38.21 4.20 -25.03
C GLU A 401 38.10 4.54 -23.53
N GLU A 402 37.01 5.18 -23.11
CA GLU A 402 36.75 5.49 -21.70
C GLU A 402 36.71 4.21 -20.85
N ALA A 403 35.98 3.19 -21.30
CA ALA A 403 35.83 1.91 -20.60
C ALA A 403 37.15 1.15 -20.41
N LYS A 404 38.15 1.34 -21.29
CA LYS A 404 39.49 0.74 -21.13
C LYS A 404 40.28 1.33 -19.95
N THR A 405 39.99 2.59 -19.60
CA THR A 405 40.72 3.33 -18.56
C THR A 405 40.07 3.23 -17.18
N LEU A 406 38.78 2.92 -17.12
CA LEU A 406 38.01 2.87 -15.88
C LEU A 406 38.15 1.51 -15.17
N PRO A 407 38.22 1.50 -13.83
CA PRO A 407 38.22 0.26 -13.05
C PRO A 407 36.83 -0.38 -12.89
N ALA A 408 35.78 0.29 -13.33
CA ALA A 408 34.37 -0.11 -13.16
C ALA A 408 33.65 -0.08 -14.53
N PRO A 409 32.57 -0.88 -14.71
CA PRO A 409 31.83 -0.92 -15.96
C PRO A 409 31.08 0.39 -16.22
N VAL A 410 30.99 0.76 -17.49
CA VAL A 410 30.13 1.84 -17.96
C VAL A 410 28.80 1.24 -18.40
N ARG A 411 27.73 1.52 -17.66
CA ARG A 411 26.42 0.86 -17.84
C ARG A 411 25.42 1.74 -18.58
N ASP A 412 24.54 1.07 -19.33
CA ASP A 412 23.31 1.63 -19.90
C ASP A 412 23.50 2.93 -20.70
N ARG A 413 24.64 3.09 -21.35
CA ARG A 413 24.92 4.29 -22.15
C ARG A 413 24.15 4.23 -23.45
N VAL A 414 23.38 5.27 -23.72
CA VAL A 414 22.62 5.32 -24.95
C VAL A 414 23.56 5.58 -26.12
N ILE A 415 23.55 4.67 -27.10
CA ILE A 415 24.40 4.72 -28.29
C ILE A 415 23.59 4.88 -29.58
N ALA A 416 22.26 4.72 -29.52
CA ALA A 416 21.38 5.02 -30.63
C ALA A 416 20.04 5.60 -30.16
N TRP A 417 19.50 6.57 -30.92
CA TRP A 417 18.20 7.19 -30.65
C TRP A 417 17.21 7.02 -31.81
N GLY A 418 16.00 6.60 -31.48
CA GLY A 418 14.85 6.72 -32.36
C GLY A 418 14.39 8.18 -32.46
N LYS A 419 13.66 8.50 -33.53
CA LYS A 419 12.96 9.78 -33.68
C LYS A 419 11.61 9.68 -32.95
N GLN A 420 11.37 10.51 -31.94
CA GLN A 420 10.09 10.50 -31.22
C GLN A 420 8.92 10.94 -32.10
N ALA A 421 7.76 10.29 -31.92
CA ALA A 421 6.50 10.70 -32.53
C ALA A 421 6.00 12.01 -31.90
N ARG A 422 5.49 12.93 -32.71
CA ARG A 422 4.93 14.20 -32.24
C ARG A 422 3.41 14.18 -32.34
N PRO A 423 2.68 14.42 -31.25
CA PRO A 423 1.23 14.48 -31.30
C PRO A 423 0.77 15.61 -32.22
N GLY A 424 -0.32 15.35 -32.93
CA GLY A 424 -1.01 16.39 -33.69
C GLY A 424 -1.60 17.46 -32.76
N ALA A 425 -1.74 18.69 -33.25
CA ALA A 425 -2.39 19.75 -32.50
C ALA A 425 -3.90 19.46 -32.42
N ASP A 426 -4.47 19.60 -31.22
CA ASP A 426 -5.92 19.48 -31.00
C ASP A 426 -6.69 20.51 -31.83
N GLY A 427 -7.90 20.13 -32.25
CA GLY A 427 -8.83 21.09 -32.84
C GLY A 427 -9.14 22.18 -31.82
N ARG A 428 -9.33 23.41 -32.28
CA ARG A 428 -9.61 24.55 -31.40
C ARG A 428 -10.73 25.42 -31.95
N LEU A 429 -11.48 26.04 -31.04
CA LEU A 429 -12.47 27.05 -31.38
C LEU A 429 -11.75 28.39 -31.54
N ASP A 430 -11.78 28.94 -32.74
CA ASP A 430 -11.29 30.26 -33.05
C ASP A 430 -12.46 31.25 -33.05
N PHE A 431 -12.66 31.93 -31.92
CA PHE A 431 -13.72 32.91 -31.77
C PHE A 431 -13.36 34.18 -32.55
N LYS A 432 -14.23 34.60 -33.47
CA LYS A 432 -14.03 35.82 -34.27
C LYS A 432 -14.62 37.06 -33.60
N VAL A 433 -15.35 36.88 -32.52
CA VAL A 433 -15.88 37.93 -31.65
C VAL A 433 -15.01 38.07 -30.40
N ASP A 434 -14.92 39.26 -29.82
CA ASP A 434 -14.16 39.48 -28.59
C ASP A 434 -14.85 38.77 -27.40
N VAL A 435 -14.35 37.59 -27.03
CA VAL A 435 -14.87 36.73 -25.97
C VAL A 435 -14.20 36.98 -24.61
N GLU A 436 -13.21 37.86 -24.53
CA GLU A 436 -12.45 38.08 -23.30
C GLU A 436 -13.27 38.79 -22.22
N LYS A 437 -13.42 38.12 -21.07
CA LYS A 437 -13.93 38.78 -19.85
C LYS A 437 -12.88 39.77 -19.37
N ARG A 438 -13.10 41.07 -19.59
CA ARG A 438 -12.26 42.11 -18.99
C ARG A 438 -12.65 42.27 -17.52
N VAL A 439 -11.75 41.86 -16.62
CA VAL A 439 -11.91 42.09 -15.18
C VAL A 439 -11.60 43.56 -14.88
N GLY A 440 -12.56 44.42 -15.18
CA GLY A 440 -12.48 45.86 -14.95
C GLY A 440 -11.54 46.60 -15.91
N THR A 441 -11.89 47.84 -16.22
CA THR A 441 -11.04 48.72 -17.02
C THR A 441 -10.08 49.45 -16.10
N ARG A 442 -8.77 49.29 -16.29
CA ARG A 442 -7.76 50.08 -15.57
C ARG A 442 -7.79 51.51 -16.10
N ARG A 443 -8.16 52.47 -15.25
CA ARG A 443 -8.14 53.89 -15.60
C ARG A 443 -6.71 54.38 -15.79
N ALA A 444 -6.56 55.51 -16.49
CA ALA A 444 -5.26 56.13 -16.79
C ALA A 444 -4.45 56.51 -15.52
N ASP A 445 -5.10 56.57 -14.36
CA ASP A 445 -4.50 56.83 -13.04
C ASP A 445 -4.10 55.54 -12.27
N GLY A 446 -4.30 54.36 -12.87
CA GLY A 446 -3.97 53.07 -12.27
C GLY A 446 -5.07 52.45 -11.39
N SER A 447 -6.20 53.14 -11.16
CA SER A 447 -7.36 52.59 -10.44
C SER A 447 -8.19 51.64 -11.32
N ILE A 448 -8.79 50.61 -10.71
CA ILE A 448 -9.59 49.60 -11.41
C ILE A 448 -11.07 50.01 -11.35
N ASP A 449 -11.71 50.17 -12.50
CA ASP A 449 -13.14 50.47 -12.59
C ASP A 449 -13.95 49.17 -12.49
N PHE A 450 -14.54 48.92 -11.32
CA PHE A 450 -15.38 47.74 -11.07
C PHE A 450 -16.79 47.85 -11.67
N TYR A 451 -17.16 48.99 -12.27
CA TYR A 451 -18.49 49.21 -12.86
C TYR A 451 -18.61 48.66 -14.29
N GLU A 452 -17.51 48.46 -15.02
CA GLU A 452 -17.50 47.94 -16.39
C GLU A 452 -16.89 46.53 -16.45
N GLN A 453 -17.72 45.50 -16.26
CA GLN A 453 -17.28 44.09 -16.23
C GLN A 453 -17.44 43.36 -17.58
N GLY A 454 -17.90 44.04 -18.65
CA GLY A 454 -17.96 43.46 -19.99
C GLY A 454 -18.77 42.17 -20.10
N THR A 455 -19.78 41.98 -19.23
CA THR A 455 -20.43 40.67 -19.00
C THR A 455 -21.27 40.20 -20.20
N ILE A 456 -21.75 41.10 -21.05
CA ILE A 456 -22.65 40.79 -22.16
C ILE A 456 -21.90 40.86 -23.50
N LYS A 457 -21.89 39.74 -24.21
CA LYS A 457 -21.28 39.59 -25.54
C LYS A 457 -22.33 39.86 -26.61
N ASN A 458 -22.44 41.11 -27.04
CA ASN A 458 -23.37 41.50 -28.09
C ASN A 458 -22.83 41.06 -29.45
N VAL A 459 -23.70 40.50 -30.29
CA VAL A 459 -23.39 40.11 -31.67
C VAL A 459 -24.47 40.61 -32.63
N GLU A 460 -24.09 40.88 -33.88
CA GLU A 460 -24.99 41.35 -34.92
C GLU A 460 -25.47 40.20 -35.82
N GLN A 461 -26.65 40.37 -36.43
CA GLN A 461 -27.15 39.44 -37.45
C GLN A 461 -26.16 39.32 -38.62
N GLY A 462 -25.79 38.09 -38.97
CA GLY A 462 -24.86 37.76 -40.04
C GLY A 462 -23.39 37.70 -39.60
N GLU A 463 -23.07 38.08 -38.36
CA GLU A 463 -21.72 38.06 -37.83
C GLU A 463 -21.20 36.63 -37.63
N ILE A 464 -19.92 36.40 -37.93
CA ILE A 464 -19.26 35.11 -37.68
C ILE A 464 -18.90 35.06 -36.19
N LEU A 465 -19.45 34.08 -35.48
CA LEU A 465 -19.25 33.89 -34.04
C LEU A 465 -17.92 33.20 -33.77
N LEU A 466 -17.72 32.06 -34.44
CA LEU A 466 -16.51 31.25 -34.30
C LEU A 466 -16.30 30.33 -35.51
N GLU A 467 -15.08 29.83 -35.59
CA GLU A 467 -14.61 28.86 -36.58
C GLU A 467 -13.96 27.66 -35.86
N ILE A 468 -14.29 26.43 -36.26
CA ILE A 468 -13.61 25.22 -35.77
C ILE A 468 -12.36 25.00 -36.61
N VAL A 469 -11.19 25.16 -35.98
CA VAL A 469 -9.90 24.77 -36.57
C VAL A 469 -9.75 23.25 -36.40
N PRO A 470 -9.61 22.48 -37.49
CA PRO A 470 -9.51 21.03 -37.42
C PRO A 470 -8.21 20.58 -36.74
N PRO A 471 -8.19 19.40 -36.10
CA PRO A 471 -6.96 18.84 -35.56
C PRO A 471 -5.97 18.52 -36.68
N THR A 472 -4.66 18.59 -36.39
CA THR A 472 -3.63 18.14 -37.34
C THR A 472 -3.27 16.68 -37.10
N PRO A 473 -2.85 15.93 -38.14
CA PRO A 473 -2.24 14.62 -37.94
C PRO A 473 -0.94 14.77 -37.14
N GLY A 474 -0.63 13.79 -36.31
CA GLY A 474 0.66 13.72 -35.64
C GLY A 474 1.78 13.34 -36.61
N GLU A 475 3.01 13.77 -36.33
CA GLU A 475 4.18 13.34 -37.11
C GLU A 475 4.68 12.00 -36.55
N PRO A 476 4.65 10.90 -37.33
CA PRO A 476 5.11 9.61 -36.85
C PRO A 476 6.60 9.65 -36.48
N GLY A 477 6.92 8.92 -35.40
CA GLY A 477 8.28 8.68 -34.98
C GLY A 477 8.90 7.51 -35.75
N VAL A 478 10.18 7.24 -35.50
CA VAL A 478 10.91 6.09 -36.04
C VAL A 478 11.70 5.45 -34.91
N SER A 479 11.48 4.17 -34.64
CA SER A 479 12.25 3.41 -33.63
C SER A 479 13.69 3.20 -34.08
N VAL A 480 14.60 2.81 -33.18
CA VAL A 480 15.99 2.48 -33.55
C VAL A 480 16.11 1.32 -34.53
N ARG A 481 15.05 0.50 -34.66
CA ARG A 481 14.92 -0.60 -35.63
C ARG A 481 14.28 -0.19 -36.95
N GLY A 482 14.01 1.10 -37.15
CA GLY A 482 13.39 1.63 -38.37
C GLY A 482 11.88 1.40 -38.46
N LYS A 483 11.22 0.95 -37.39
CA LYS A 483 9.75 0.83 -37.37
C LYS A 483 9.11 2.20 -37.13
N GLU A 484 8.03 2.48 -37.84
CA GLU A 484 7.26 3.70 -37.63
C GLU A 484 6.53 3.64 -36.28
N ILE A 485 6.68 4.70 -35.48
CA ILE A 485 5.96 4.87 -34.22
C ILE A 485 4.74 5.76 -34.51
N PRO A 486 3.51 5.22 -34.47
CA PRO A 486 2.32 6.00 -34.82
C PRO A 486 2.15 7.17 -33.85
N ALA A 487 1.91 8.35 -34.41
CA ALA A 487 1.63 9.54 -33.62
C ALA A 487 0.12 9.69 -33.39
N PRO A 488 -0.33 10.01 -32.17
CA PRO A 488 -1.72 10.33 -31.94
C PRO A 488 -2.12 11.59 -32.71
N THR A 489 -3.26 11.52 -33.40
CA THR A 489 -3.88 12.68 -34.06
C THR A 489 -4.52 13.59 -33.00
N GLY A 490 -4.54 14.90 -33.23
CA GLY A 490 -5.20 15.84 -32.34
C GLY A 490 -6.69 15.51 -32.14
N LYS A 491 -7.24 15.87 -30.98
CA LYS A 491 -8.65 15.62 -30.64
C LYS A 491 -9.59 16.52 -31.46
N GLU A 492 -10.68 15.94 -31.95
CA GLU A 492 -11.76 16.70 -32.59
C GLU A 492 -12.56 17.51 -31.58
N VAL A 493 -12.92 18.74 -31.96
CA VAL A 493 -13.90 19.57 -31.23
C VAL A 493 -15.24 19.46 -31.94
N ARG A 494 -16.29 19.12 -31.20
CA ARG A 494 -17.67 19.06 -31.71
C ARG A 494 -18.53 20.09 -31.00
N LEU A 495 -19.21 20.91 -31.78
CA LEU A 495 -20.06 21.99 -31.30
C LEU A 495 -21.37 21.99 -32.10
N GLN A 496 -22.49 22.26 -31.46
CA GLN A 496 -23.81 22.29 -32.08
C GLN A 496 -24.37 23.72 -32.05
N ALA A 497 -25.15 24.09 -33.08
CA ALA A 497 -25.86 25.36 -33.10
C ALA A 497 -27.17 25.23 -32.31
N ALA A 498 -27.39 26.18 -31.43
CA ALA A 498 -28.64 26.39 -30.72
C ALA A 498 -29.41 27.56 -31.37
N ASP A 499 -30.27 28.24 -30.59
CA ASP A 499 -31.15 29.30 -31.08
C ASP A 499 -30.40 30.42 -31.79
N ASN A 500 -30.95 30.85 -32.92
CA ASN A 500 -30.47 31.96 -33.75
C ASN A 500 -28.99 31.84 -34.19
N VAL A 501 -28.48 30.61 -34.39
CA VAL A 501 -27.16 30.35 -34.97
C VAL A 501 -27.29 29.41 -36.16
N GLU A 502 -26.61 29.73 -37.26
CA GLU A 502 -26.49 28.88 -38.44
C GLU A 502 -25.08 28.29 -38.54
N ILE A 503 -24.97 27.04 -38.99
CA ILE A 503 -23.69 26.36 -39.24
C ILE A 503 -23.49 26.28 -40.75
N SER A 504 -22.28 26.54 -41.22
CA SER A 504 -21.90 26.32 -42.62
C SER A 504 -22.00 24.84 -43.02
N PRO A 505 -22.16 24.53 -44.33
CA PRO A 505 -22.31 23.14 -44.80
C PRO A 505 -21.13 22.21 -44.47
N ASP A 506 -19.94 22.77 -44.29
CA ASP A 506 -18.72 22.05 -43.88
C ASP A 506 -18.62 21.84 -42.35
N GLY A 507 -19.60 22.34 -41.57
CA GLY A 507 -19.68 22.16 -40.12
C GLY A 507 -18.70 23.01 -39.30
N ARG A 508 -18.01 23.98 -39.92
CA ARG A 508 -16.88 24.69 -39.29
C ARG A 508 -17.19 26.10 -38.82
N ILE A 509 -18.05 26.83 -39.53
CA ILE A 509 -18.30 28.26 -39.29
C ILE A 509 -19.68 28.41 -38.66
N PHE A 510 -19.75 29.13 -37.55
CA PHE A 510 -20.99 29.46 -36.84
C PHE A 510 -21.31 30.94 -37.05
N ARG A 511 -22.49 31.25 -37.58
CA ARG A 511 -22.95 32.63 -37.83
C ARG A 511 -24.22 32.95 -37.05
N ALA A 512 -24.36 34.20 -36.63
CA ALA A 512 -25.57 34.67 -35.96
C ALA A 512 -26.71 34.87 -36.96
N ARG A 513 -27.85 34.23 -36.75
CA ARG A 513 -29.08 34.42 -37.53
C ARG A 513 -29.85 35.69 -37.12
N LYS A 514 -29.66 36.16 -35.88
CA LYS A 514 -30.24 37.39 -35.32
C LYS A 514 -29.24 38.09 -34.40
N SER A 515 -29.37 39.41 -34.23
CA SER A 515 -28.60 40.16 -33.24
C SER A 515 -29.06 39.82 -31.81
N GLY A 516 -28.13 39.74 -30.87
CA GLY A 516 -28.43 39.42 -29.47
C GLY A 516 -27.18 39.15 -28.64
N MET A 517 -27.35 38.44 -27.53
CA MET A 517 -26.26 37.99 -26.67
C MET A 517 -25.76 36.62 -27.09
N LEU A 518 -24.46 36.51 -27.38
CA LEU A 518 -23.78 35.26 -27.63
C LEU A 518 -23.62 34.45 -26.34
N MET A 519 -24.13 33.22 -26.35
CA MET A 519 -23.92 32.23 -25.31
C MET A 519 -23.17 31.03 -25.91
N VAL A 520 -22.03 30.70 -25.30
CA VAL A 520 -21.20 29.57 -25.70
C VAL A 520 -21.09 28.63 -24.51
N THR A 521 -21.48 27.38 -24.70
CA THR A 521 -21.30 26.28 -23.76
C THR A 521 -20.28 25.29 -24.33
N SER A 522 -19.94 24.24 -23.58
CA SER A 522 -19.04 23.18 -24.05
C SER A 522 -19.59 22.40 -25.26
N THR A 523 -20.88 22.49 -25.54
CA THR A 523 -21.57 21.69 -26.56
C THR A 523 -22.40 22.51 -27.53
N HIS A 524 -22.86 23.70 -27.13
CA HIS A 524 -23.80 24.51 -27.90
C HIS A 524 -23.39 25.99 -27.98
N VAL A 525 -23.73 26.62 -29.11
CA VAL A 525 -23.62 28.08 -29.33
C VAL A 525 -24.98 28.64 -29.74
N GLY A 526 -25.45 29.66 -29.03
CA GLY A 526 -26.73 30.31 -29.29
C GLY A 526 -26.66 31.82 -29.15
N VAL A 527 -27.60 32.53 -29.78
CA VAL A 527 -27.78 33.98 -29.66
C VAL A 527 -29.18 34.28 -29.12
N PHE A 528 -29.24 35.01 -28.01
CA PHE A 528 -30.49 35.29 -27.27
C PHE A 528 -30.83 36.78 -27.26
N ASP A 529 -32.12 37.12 -27.37
CA ASP A 529 -32.64 38.50 -27.43
C ASP A 529 -33.10 39.04 -26.06
N SER A 530 -32.85 38.29 -24.99
CA SER A 530 -33.14 38.68 -23.62
C SER A 530 -31.98 38.36 -22.71
N TYR A 531 -31.69 39.27 -21.78
CA TYR A 531 -30.67 39.08 -20.76
C TYR A 531 -31.31 39.01 -19.38
N VAL A 532 -31.05 37.92 -18.66
CA VAL A 532 -31.59 37.69 -17.32
C VAL A 532 -30.46 37.80 -16.30
N VAL A 533 -30.60 38.75 -15.38
CA VAL A 533 -29.75 38.89 -14.20
C VAL A 533 -30.40 38.13 -13.05
N ASN A 534 -29.76 37.04 -12.65
CA ASN A 534 -30.17 36.22 -11.52
C ASN A 534 -29.64 36.85 -10.21
N GLY A 535 -30.24 37.97 -9.79
CA GLY A 535 -29.86 38.67 -8.56
C GLY A 535 -29.96 40.19 -8.67
N ASN A 536 -29.17 40.86 -7.85
CA ASN A 536 -29.09 42.33 -7.81
C ASN A 536 -28.06 42.85 -8.82
N VAL A 537 -28.31 44.04 -9.34
CA VAL A 537 -27.27 44.80 -10.06
C VAL A 537 -26.47 45.59 -9.04
N ASP A 538 -25.29 45.08 -8.71
CA ASP A 538 -24.33 45.65 -7.75
C ASP A 538 -22.88 45.47 -8.26
N PHE A 539 -21.87 45.63 -7.40
CA PHE A 539 -20.46 45.48 -7.77
C PHE A 539 -20.10 44.08 -8.29
N SER A 540 -20.90 43.05 -8.03
CA SER A 540 -20.71 41.70 -8.57
C SER A 540 -21.18 41.56 -10.03
N THR A 541 -22.09 42.42 -10.46
CA THR A 541 -22.69 42.37 -11.81
C THR A 541 -22.20 43.51 -12.71
N GLY A 542 -21.93 44.68 -12.13
CA GLY A 542 -21.54 45.89 -12.84
C GLY A 542 -22.71 46.56 -13.57
N ASN A 543 -22.39 47.59 -14.36
CA ASN A 543 -23.35 48.25 -15.23
C ASN A 543 -23.80 47.33 -16.35
N ILE A 544 -25.08 47.39 -16.68
CA ILE A 544 -25.67 46.58 -17.73
C ILE A 544 -25.97 47.46 -18.92
N ARG A 545 -25.35 47.18 -20.05
CA ARG A 545 -25.69 47.77 -21.34
C ARG A 545 -26.03 46.64 -22.31
N PHE A 546 -27.31 46.53 -22.64
CA PHE A 546 -27.80 45.57 -23.62
C PHE A 546 -28.38 46.31 -24.82
N GLU A 547 -27.64 46.30 -25.91
CA GLU A 547 -27.96 47.10 -27.10
C GLU A 547 -29.09 46.48 -27.94
N HIS A 548 -29.41 45.21 -27.69
CA HIS A 548 -30.34 44.43 -28.50
C HIS A 548 -31.28 43.63 -27.60
N GLY A 549 -32.49 44.12 -27.34
CA GLY A 549 -33.53 43.35 -26.63
C GLY A 549 -33.86 43.86 -25.23
N SER A 550 -34.39 42.96 -24.39
CA SER A 550 -34.92 43.27 -23.05
C SER A 550 -34.02 42.74 -21.93
N VAL A 551 -33.97 43.48 -20.82
CA VAL A 551 -33.23 43.09 -19.62
C VAL A 551 -34.22 42.75 -18.50
N THR A 552 -34.09 41.57 -17.91
CA THR A 552 -34.86 41.14 -16.74
C THR A 552 -33.94 40.98 -15.54
N ILE A 553 -34.23 41.68 -14.46
CA ILE A 553 -33.46 41.69 -13.22
C ILE A 553 -34.33 41.07 -12.14
N SER A 554 -33.88 39.94 -11.62
CA SER A 554 -34.63 39.15 -10.64
C SER A 554 -34.63 39.79 -9.25
N GLY A 555 -33.62 40.61 -8.94
CA GLY A 555 -33.50 41.35 -7.70
C GLY A 555 -33.67 42.86 -7.88
N SER A 556 -32.87 43.63 -7.14
CA SER A 556 -32.88 45.08 -7.09
C SER A 556 -31.72 45.70 -7.87
N VAL A 557 -31.91 46.93 -8.36
CA VAL A 557 -30.81 47.74 -8.91
C VAL A 557 -30.28 48.63 -7.78
N GLN A 558 -29.03 48.42 -7.36
CA GLN A 558 -28.42 49.16 -6.27
C GLN A 558 -27.98 50.56 -6.71
N SER A 559 -27.76 51.43 -5.72
CA SER A 559 -27.34 52.82 -5.91
C SER A 559 -26.12 52.93 -6.81
N THR A 560 -26.04 53.99 -7.60
CA THR A 560 -24.92 54.35 -8.51
C THR A 560 -24.77 53.51 -9.79
N PHE A 561 -25.47 52.37 -9.91
CA PHE A 561 -25.42 51.52 -11.11
C PHE A 561 -26.29 52.05 -12.25
N LYS A 562 -25.92 51.63 -13.47
CA LYS A 562 -26.62 52.00 -14.71
C LYS A 562 -27.10 50.76 -15.45
N VAL A 563 -28.38 50.75 -15.81
CA VAL A 563 -29.00 49.72 -16.64
C VAL A 563 -29.58 50.37 -17.89
N ALA A 564 -29.09 49.98 -19.06
CA ALA A 564 -29.57 50.46 -20.34
C ALA A 564 -29.98 49.28 -21.22
N ALA A 565 -31.21 49.29 -21.72
CA ALA A 565 -31.72 48.29 -22.66
C ALA A 565 -32.40 48.94 -23.87
N LYS A 566 -32.35 48.31 -25.04
CA LYS A 566 -33.06 48.83 -26.22
C LYS A 566 -34.57 48.66 -26.13
N SER A 567 -35.06 47.50 -25.67
CA SER A 567 -36.49 47.19 -25.60
C SER A 567 -37.06 47.49 -24.22
N HIS A 568 -37.32 46.49 -23.38
CA HIS A 568 -37.93 46.67 -22.06
C HIS A 568 -36.94 46.40 -20.93
N VAL A 569 -37.16 47.02 -19.77
CA VAL A 569 -36.44 46.69 -18.53
C VAL A 569 -37.43 46.25 -17.48
N PHE A 570 -37.28 45.02 -16.99
CA PHE A 570 -38.08 44.45 -15.92
C PHE A 570 -37.21 44.31 -14.67
N VAL A 571 -37.56 44.98 -13.59
CA VAL A 571 -36.91 44.84 -12.27
C VAL A 571 -37.93 44.25 -11.32
N ARG A 572 -37.69 43.05 -10.80
CA ARG A 572 -38.68 42.34 -9.96
C ARG A 572 -38.83 42.96 -8.56
N ASP A 573 -37.80 43.60 -8.03
CA ASP A 573 -37.79 44.14 -6.66
C ASP A 573 -37.79 45.68 -6.66
N THR A 574 -36.76 46.36 -6.13
CA THR A 574 -36.69 47.84 -6.07
C THR A 574 -35.57 48.43 -6.92
N VAL A 575 -35.70 49.71 -7.24
CA VAL A 575 -34.64 50.52 -7.85
C VAL A 575 -34.20 51.58 -6.85
N ASN A 576 -32.95 51.50 -6.39
CA ASN A 576 -32.37 52.37 -5.38
C ASN A 576 -31.34 53.29 -6.02
N ASP A 577 -31.56 54.61 -6.02
CA ASP A 577 -30.64 55.66 -6.56
C ASP A 577 -29.79 55.27 -7.79
N ALA A 578 -30.44 54.64 -8.77
CA ALA A 578 -29.80 54.12 -9.99
C ALA A 578 -30.33 54.83 -11.24
N VAL A 579 -29.61 54.65 -12.35
CA VAL A 579 -30.04 55.15 -13.67
C VAL A 579 -30.53 53.98 -14.51
N VAL A 580 -31.81 53.98 -14.86
CA VAL A 580 -32.39 52.94 -15.72
C VAL A 580 -32.99 53.59 -16.96
N THR A 581 -32.53 53.17 -18.14
CA THR A 581 -32.99 53.73 -19.41
C THR A 581 -33.38 52.65 -20.40
N CYS A 582 -34.52 52.83 -21.08
CA CYS A 582 -34.89 52.00 -22.22
C CYS A 582 -35.79 52.72 -23.22
N ARG A 583 -35.90 52.20 -24.45
CA ARG A 583 -36.85 52.75 -25.44
C ARG A 583 -38.27 52.22 -25.31
N GLY A 584 -38.44 51.02 -24.76
CA GLY A 584 -39.74 50.46 -24.39
C GLY A 584 -40.11 50.82 -22.95
N ASP A 585 -40.80 49.90 -22.29
CA ASP A 585 -41.35 50.08 -20.94
C ASP A 585 -40.35 49.72 -19.83
N ILE A 586 -40.47 50.42 -18.70
CA ILE A 586 -39.80 50.07 -17.43
C ILE A 586 -40.86 49.59 -16.45
N GLU A 587 -40.74 48.35 -16.00
CA GLU A 587 -41.58 47.79 -14.95
C GLU A 587 -40.74 47.46 -13.71
N VAL A 588 -41.12 48.04 -12.58
CA VAL A 588 -40.52 47.78 -11.28
C VAL A 588 -41.57 47.11 -10.40
N GLY A 589 -41.32 45.86 -10.01
CA GLY A 589 -42.29 45.02 -9.28
C GLY A 589 -42.65 45.59 -7.91
N ARG A 590 -41.72 46.27 -7.24
CA ARG A 590 -42.00 47.07 -6.04
C ARG A 590 -41.90 48.55 -6.34
N GLY A 591 -40.93 49.26 -5.78
CA GLY A 591 -40.90 50.72 -5.82
C GLY A 591 -39.55 51.30 -6.19
N VAL A 592 -39.58 52.60 -6.47
CA VAL A 592 -38.42 53.40 -6.84
C VAL A 592 -38.11 54.35 -5.70
N VAL A 593 -36.90 54.24 -5.15
CA VAL A 593 -36.43 55.09 -4.05
C VAL A 593 -35.14 55.77 -4.49
N GLN A 594 -35.12 57.10 -4.51
CA GLN A 594 -33.95 57.86 -4.92
C GLN A 594 -33.53 58.84 -3.83
N ALA A 595 -32.21 59.06 -3.72
CA ALA A 595 -31.64 60.00 -2.75
C ALA A 595 -30.66 60.97 -3.41
N GLY A 596 -30.07 60.59 -4.56
CA GLY A 596 -29.05 61.33 -5.27
C GLY A 596 -29.51 61.78 -6.66
N LYS A 597 -28.76 61.39 -7.70
CA LYS A 597 -28.98 61.80 -9.10
C LYS A 597 -29.56 60.69 -9.97
N GLY A 598 -30.02 59.59 -9.37
CA GLY A 598 -30.70 58.51 -10.09
C GLY A 598 -31.92 59.00 -10.87
N TYR A 599 -32.29 58.27 -11.92
CA TYR A 599 -33.53 58.51 -12.67
C TYR A 599 -33.93 57.31 -13.52
N LEU A 600 -35.23 57.22 -13.81
CA LEU A 600 -35.76 56.26 -14.77
C LEU A 600 -36.25 57.01 -16.00
N ARG A 601 -35.83 56.56 -17.19
CA ARG A 601 -36.30 57.10 -18.46
C ARG A 601 -36.75 55.98 -19.40
N ALA A 602 -38.04 55.93 -19.67
CA ALA A 602 -38.66 55.00 -20.60
C ALA A 602 -39.13 55.73 -21.86
N GLY A 603 -38.85 55.19 -23.04
CA GLY A 603 -39.51 55.60 -24.28
C GLY A 603 -40.95 55.08 -24.39
N GLY A 604 -41.32 54.10 -23.56
CA GLY A 604 -42.70 53.66 -23.34
C GLY A 604 -43.25 54.20 -22.01
N SER A 605 -43.91 53.32 -21.27
CA SER A 605 -44.53 53.61 -19.96
C SER A 605 -43.63 53.18 -18.79
N ILE A 606 -43.82 53.80 -17.62
CA ILE A 606 -43.19 53.38 -16.36
C ILE A 606 -44.27 52.87 -15.41
N ARG A 607 -44.10 51.64 -14.91
CA ARG A 607 -44.99 51.05 -13.90
C ARG A 607 -44.22 50.71 -12.62
N CYS A 608 -44.74 51.14 -11.48
CA CYS A 608 -44.24 50.72 -10.17
C CYS A 608 -45.35 50.73 -9.09
N LEU A 609 -45.07 50.09 -7.96
CA LEU A 609 -45.94 50.09 -6.79
C LEU A 609 -45.90 51.43 -6.05
N PHE A 610 -44.72 51.96 -5.77
CA PHE A 610 -44.53 53.25 -5.10
C PHE A 610 -43.28 53.98 -5.62
N ALA A 611 -43.25 55.30 -5.49
CA ALA A 611 -42.12 56.14 -5.88
C ALA A 611 -41.85 57.19 -4.80
N HIS A 612 -40.64 57.23 -4.24
CA HIS A 612 -40.23 58.20 -3.22
C HIS A 612 -38.97 58.94 -3.66
N ASN A 613 -39.00 60.28 -3.60
CA ASN A 613 -37.90 61.16 -4.02
C ASN A 613 -37.43 60.89 -5.47
N ALA A 614 -38.29 60.30 -6.30
CA ALA A 614 -37.91 59.72 -7.59
C ALA A 614 -38.11 60.68 -8.76
N ARG A 615 -37.24 60.57 -9.76
CA ARG A 615 -37.34 61.24 -11.06
C ARG A 615 -37.69 60.24 -12.15
N LEU A 616 -38.92 60.31 -12.64
CA LEU A 616 -39.46 59.38 -13.63
C LEU A 616 -39.86 60.15 -14.90
N TRP A 617 -39.29 59.75 -16.03
CA TRP A 617 -39.60 60.28 -17.36
C TRP A 617 -40.13 59.16 -18.26
N ALA A 618 -41.38 59.28 -18.68
CA ALA A 618 -42.01 58.36 -19.63
C ALA A 618 -42.53 59.16 -20.83
N GLU A 619 -42.24 58.72 -22.05
CA GLU A 619 -42.86 59.32 -23.24
C GLU A 619 -44.35 58.95 -23.36
N GLN A 620 -44.80 57.89 -22.68
CA GLN A 620 -46.21 57.50 -22.54
C GLN A 620 -46.69 57.71 -21.09
N ASP A 621 -47.26 56.68 -20.45
CA ASP A 621 -47.92 56.77 -19.15
C ASP A 621 -46.97 56.48 -17.98
N ILE A 622 -47.26 57.09 -16.83
CA ILE A 622 -46.65 56.72 -15.54
C ILE A 622 -47.75 56.15 -14.65
N ILE A 623 -47.60 54.89 -14.26
CA ILE A 623 -48.57 54.13 -13.46
C ILE A 623 -47.92 53.79 -12.12
N ILE A 624 -48.44 54.41 -11.06
CA ILE A 624 -47.97 54.19 -9.68
C ILE A 624 -49.15 53.62 -8.89
N HIS A 625 -48.99 52.44 -8.29
CA HIS A 625 -50.15 51.77 -7.68
C HIS A 625 -50.48 52.16 -6.24
N GLN A 626 -49.58 52.75 -5.46
CA GLN A 626 -49.82 53.03 -4.03
C GLN A 626 -49.55 54.49 -3.66
N SER A 627 -48.34 54.98 -3.90
CA SER A 627 -47.97 56.34 -3.49
C SER A 627 -46.81 56.91 -4.29
N ALA A 628 -46.91 58.20 -4.62
CA ALA A 628 -45.84 59.04 -5.12
C ALA A 628 -45.54 60.13 -4.09
N VAL A 629 -44.34 60.12 -3.50
CA VAL A 629 -43.95 61.07 -2.44
C VAL A 629 -42.72 61.86 -2.90
N ASN A 630 -42.83 63.18 -2.92
CA ASN A 630 -41.77 64.12 -3.30
C ASN A 630 -41.11 63.74 -4.64
N CYS A 631 -41.91 63.44 -5.65
CA CYS A 631 -41.44 62.94 -6.94
C CYS A 631 -41.44 64.03 -8.02
N GLN A 632 -40.55 63.88 -9.00
CA GLN A 632 -40.60 64.60 -10.26
C GLN A 632 -41.05 63.62 -11.34
N LEU A 633 -42.33 63.72 -11.72
CA LEU A 633 -42.94 62.83 -12.69
C LEU A 633 -43.21 63.61 -13.97
N VAL A 634 -42.76 63.08 -15.11
CA VAL A 634 -42.98 63.69 -16.42
C VAL A 634 -43.48 62.59 -17.36
N ALA A 635 -44.77 62.64 -17.67
CA ALA A 635 -45.43 61.71 -18.58
C ALA A 635 -45.82 62.43 -19.87
N GLY A 636 -45.50 61.83 -21.01
CA GLY A 636 -46.01 62.24 -22.32
C GLY A 636 -47.48 61.85 -22.54
N GLY A 637 -48.02 60.93 -21.73
CA GLY A 637 -49.44 60.58 -21.66
C GLY A 637 -50.07 61.02 -20.34
N LYS A 638 -50.59 60.06 -19.57
CA LYS A 638 -51.30 60.24 -18.28
C LYS A 638 -50.46 59.76 -17.10
N VAL A 639 -50.59 60.43 -15.95
CA VAL A 639 -50.11 59.91 -14.66
C VAL A 639 -51.28 59.30 -13.90
N THR A 640 -51.18 58.03 -13.53
CA THR A 640 -52.24 57.31 -12.81
C THR A 640 -51.71 56.80 -11.47
N CYS A 641 -52.34 57.27 -10.39
CA CYS A 641 -52.16 56.84 -9.01
C CYS A 641 -53.51 56.52 -8.36
N ALA A 642 -54.34 55.71 -9.05
CA ALA A 642 -55.73 55.46 -8.68
C ALA A 642 -55.97 54.04 -8.12
N ALA A 643 -54.92 53.28 -7.82
CA ALA A 643 -55.02 51.97 -7.19
C ALA A 643 -54.66 52.07 -5.69
N GLY A 644 -55.15 51.13 -4.87
CA GLY A 644 -54.79 51.03 -3.46
C GLY A 644 -55.03 52.32 -2.66
N LYS A 645 -53.97 52.86 -2.04
CA LYS A 645 -54.02 54.15 -1.32
C LYS A 645 -53.97 55.36 -2.26
N GLY A 646 -53.43 55.20 -3.47
CA GLY A 646 -53.42 56.17 -4.55
C GLY A 646 -53.02 57.62 -4.19
N ARG A 647 -51.97 57.83 -3.41
CA ARG A 647 -51.60 59.18 -2.90
C ARG A 647 -50.50 59.85 -3.71
N ILE A 648 -50.68 61.12 -4.05
CA ILE A 648 -49.63 61.97 -4.62
C ILE A 648 -49.31 63.09 -3.62
N ILE A 649 -48.14 63.04 -3.01
CA ILE A 649 -47.74 63.94 -1.92
C ILE A 649 -46.43 64.63 -2.28
N GLY A 650 -46.49 65.92 -2.61
CA GLY A 650 -45.31 66.75 -2.82
C GLY A 650 -44.55 66.49 -4.13
N GLY A 651 -43.82 67.51 -4.56
CA GLY A 651 -42.98 67.47 -5.76
C GLY A 651 -43.65 68.08 -6.98
N THR A 652 -43.25 67.65 -8.18
CA THR A 652 -43.73 68.21 -9.44
C THR A 652 -44.19 67.11 -10.38
N ILE A 653 -45.48 67.11 -10.71
CA ILE A 653 -46.11 66.12 -11.58
C ILE A 653 -46.54 66.82 -12.86
N LYS A 654 -46.02 66.35 -13.99
CA LYS A 654 -46.29 66.91 -15.30
C LYS A 654 -46.84 65.84 -16.23
N ALA A 655 -48.00 66.06 -16.83
CA ALA A 655 -48.67 65.08 -17.71
C ALA A 655 -49.36 65.76 -18.90
N LYS A 656 -49.23 65.23 -20.11
CA LYS A 656 -49.89 65.85 -21.28
C LYS A 656 -51.40 65.63 -21.30
N GLU A 657 -51.87 64.42 -20.98
CA GLU A 657 -53.29 64.05 -21.11
C GLU A 657 -54.11 64.22 -19.83
N GLY A 658 -53.46 64.20 -18.67
CA GLY A 658 -54.12 64.41 -17.37
C GLY A 658 -53.54 63.55 -16.26
N ILE A 659 -54.18 63.64 -15.09
CA ILE A 659 -53.75 62.94 -13.87
C ILE A 659 -54.97 62.32 -13.22
N ALA A 660 -54.85 61.10 -12.72
CA ALA A 660 -55.88 60.46 -11.90
C ALA A 660 -55.26 59.93 -10.62
N CYS A 661 -55.79 60.30 -9.46
CA CYS A 661 -55.33 59.82 -8.17
C CYS A 661 -56.47 59.68 -7.16
N VAL A 662 -56.24 58.92 -6.09
CA VAL A 662 -57.16 58.88 -4.94
C VAL A 662 -56.98 60.15 -4.12
N ASP A 663 -55.81 60.36 -3.52
CA ASP A 663 -55.52 61.57 -2.74
C ASP A 663 -54.48 62.45 -3.44
N LEU A 664 -54.73 63.76 -3.46
CA LEU A 664 -53.82 64.76 -4.03
C LEU A 664 -53.40 65.76 -2.94
N GLY A 665 -52.11 65.79 -2.63
CA GLY A 665 -51.56 66.57 -1.50
C GLY A 665 -51.60 65.79 -0.18
N SER A 666 -51.40 66.51 0.93
CA SER A 666 -51.41 65.94 2.29
C SER A 666 -51.97 66.94 3.29
N GLU A 667 -52.47 66.46 4.43
CA GLU A 667 -52.92 67.29 5.58
C GLU A 667 -51.87 68.29 6.06
N MET A 668 -50.58 67.98 5.92
CA MET A 668 -49.47 68.88 6.27
C MET A 668 -49.22 70.00 5.23
N ALA A 669 -50.09 70.15 4.23
CA ALA A 669 -49.99 71.12 3.14
C ALA A 669 -48.63 71.11 2.41
N VAL A 670 -48.07 69.91 2.17
CA VAL A 670 -46.83 69.75 1.39
C VAL A 670 -47.05 70.25 -0.04
N GLU A 671 -46.22 71.20 -0.46
CA GLU A 671 -46.30 71.84 -1.79
C GLU A 671 -46.25 70.79 -2.90
N THR A 672 -47.37 70.67 -3.62
CA THR A 672 -47.55 69.71 -4.70
C THR A 672 -47.88 70.47 -5.98
N HIS A 673 -46.92 70.55 -6.89
CA HIS A 673 -47.08 71.24 -8.16
C HIS A 673 -47.54 70.27 -9.24
N VAL A 674 -48.67 70.58 -9.85
CA VAL A 674 -49.29 69.75 -10.86
C VAL A 674 -49.44 70.56 -12.13
N VAL A 675 -48.87 70.06 -13.23
CA VAL A 675 -48.91 70.71 -14.54
C VAL A 675 -49.53 69.75 -15.54
N ILE A 676 -50.62 70.16 -16.18
CA ILE A 676 -51.29 69.32 -17.17
C ILE A 676 -51.53 70.05 -18.50
N GLY A 677 -51.55 69.27 -19.58
CA GLY A 677 -51.86 69.73 -20.94
C GLY A 677 -50.73 69.43 -21.93
N SER A 678 -51.06 69.18 -23.20
CA SER A 678 -50.09 68.81 -24.24
C SER A 678 -48.95 69.81 -24.45
N SER A 679 -49.20 71.05 -24.03
CA SER A 679 -48.49 72.23 -24.49
C SER A 679 -47.56 72.79 -23.43
N TYR A 680 -47.59 72.24 -22.21
CA TYR A 680 -46.72 72.75 -21.14
C TYR A 680 -45.24 72.54 -21.47
N LEU A 681 -44.85 71.44 -22.14
CA LEU A 681 -43.45 71.17 -22.50
C LEU A 681 -42.93 72.22 -23.49
N GLU A 682 -43.66 72.40 -24.59
CA GLU A 682 -43.33 73.37 -25.64
C GLU A 682 -43.36 74.81 -25.09
N ILE A 683 -44.37 75.17 -24.29
CA ILE A 683 -44.47 76.49 -23.65
C ILE A 683 -43.32 76.70 -22.66
N GLU A 684 -42.93 75.68 -21.88
CA GLU A 684 -41.84 75.80 -20.91
C GLU A 684 -40.46 75.92 -21.60
N GLU A 685 -40.22 75.18 -22.69
CA GLU A 685 -39.02 75.30 -23.52
C GLU A 685 -38.90 76.70 -24.11
N ILE A 686 -39.99 77.19 -24.73
CA ILE A 686 -40.06 78.55 -25.27
C ILE A 686 -39.86 79.58 -24.16
N ARG A 687 -40.47 79.41 -22.98
CA ARG A 687 -40.28 80.31 -21.83
C ARG A 687 -38.84 80.35 -21.33
N GLN A 688 -38.18 79.20 -21.24
CA GLN A 688 -36.77 79.14 -20.84
C GLN A 688 -35.88 79.86 -21.86
N GLU A 689 -36.15 79.69 -23.15
CA GLU A 689 -35.42 80.39 -24.20
C GLU A 689 -35.66 81.90 -24.15
N ILE A 690 -36.92 82.35 -23.99
CA ILE A 690 -37.27 83.76 -23.78
C ILE A 690 -36.56 84.34 -22.55
N THR A 691 -36.56 83.61 -21.43
CA THR A 691 -35.95 84.06 -20.17
C THR A 691 -34.43 84.21 -20.32
N LYS A 692 -33.76 83.27 -21.00
CA LYS A 692 -32.32 83.35 -21.30
C LYS A 692 -32.01 84.55 -22.18
N LEU A 693 -32.73 84.72 -23.27
CA LEU A 693 -32.55 85.85 -24.19
C LEU A 693 -32.83 87.18 -23.49
N SER A 694 -33.84 87.24 -22.63
CA SER A 694 -34.16 88.43 -21.83
C SER A 694 -33.05 88.76 -20.82
N ALA A 695 -32.48 87.75 -20.16
CA ALA A 695 -31.35 87.95 -19.26
C ALA A 695 -30.09 88.42 -20.01
N ASP A 696 -29.85 87.91 -21.21
CA ASP A 696 -28.74 88.36 -22.05
C ASP A 696 -28.94 89.80 -22.53
N ILE A 697 -30.16 90.18 -22.95
CA ILE A 697 -30.50 91.57 -23.25
C ILE A 697 -30.27 92.47 -22.03
N ALA A 698 -30.63 92.03 -20.82
CA ALA A 698 -30.40 92.79 -19.60
C ALA A 698 -28.89 93.03 -19.32
N LYS A 699 -28.03 92.02 -19.53
CA LYS A 699 -26.57 92.18 -19.45
C LYS A 699 -26.04 93.16 -20.49
N VAL A 700 -26.56 93.09 -21.72
CA VAL A 700 -26.19 94.02 -22.80
C VAL A 700 -26.64 95.45 -22.44
N HIS A 701 -27.83 95.63 -21.86
CA HIS A 701 -28.32 96.92 -21.37
C HIS A 701 -27.48 97.48 -20.22
N GLN A 702 -26.93 96.65 -19.33
CA GLN A 702 -26.01 97.11 -18.28
C GLN A 702 -24.70 97.69 -18.86
N VAL A 703 -24.23 97.14 -19.98
CA VAL A 703 -22.96 97.56 -20.62
C VAL A 703 -23.15 98.76 -21.56
N LEU A 704 -24.26 98.83 -22.29
CA LEU A 704 -24.53 99.85 -23.30
C LEU A 704 -25.45 100.99 -22.83
N GLY A 705 -26.18 100.82 -21.73
CA GLY A 705 -27.37 101.61 -21.40
C GLY A 705 -28.59 101.15 -22.19
N ALA A 706 -29.79 101.40 -21.68
CA ALA A 706 -31.02 101.04 -22.37
C ALA A 706 -31.13 101.80 -23.70
N GLU A 707 -31.58 101.09 -24.76
CA GLU A 707 -32.09 101.68 -26.02
C GLU A 707 -31.11 102.38 -26.97
N ARG A 708 -29.78 102.29 -26.76
CA ARG A 708 -28.83 102.87 -27.74
C ARG A 708 -28.86 102.19 -29.11
N THR A 709 -28.75 102.98 -30.16
CA THR A 709 -28.84 102.52 -31.57
C THR A 709 -27.47 102.50 -32.25
N ILE A 710 -27.39 101.85 -33.42
CA ILE A 710 -26.15 101.80 -34.22
C ILE A 710 -25.69 103.22 -34.60
N ASP A 711 -26.64 104.13 -34.81
CA ASP A 711 -26.35 105.52 -35.18
C ASP A 711 -25.63 106.28 -34.06
N GLU A 712 -25.75 105.85 -32.82
CA GLU A 712 -25.10 106.42 -31.64
C GLU A 712 -23.68 105.86 -31.38
N LEU A 713 -23.16 105.00 -32.26
CA LEU A 713 -21.82 104.40 -32.12
C LEU A 713 -20.67 105.43 -32.13
N TYR A 714 -20.88 106.62 -32.72
CA TYR A 714 -19.87 107.69 -32.72
C TYR A 714 -19.56 108.22 -31.32
N LEU A 715 -20.50 108.08 -30.36
CA LEU A 715 -20.36 108.51 -28.97
C LEU A 715 -19.38 107.66 -28.15
N PHE A 716 -18.90 106.53 -28.71
CA PHE A 716 -17.96 105.62 -28.05
C PHE A 716 -16.52 105.75 -28.61
N PRO A 717 -15.49 105.44 -27.79
CA PRO A 717 -14.09 105.41 -28.24
C PRO A 717 -13.90 104.50 -29.46
N ALA A 718 -13.10 104.94 -30.45
CA ALA A 718 -12.94 104.28 -31.75
C ALA A 718 -12.58 102.78 -31.62
N ASP A 719 -11.73 102.47 -30.66
CA ASP A 719 -11.16 101.16 -30.36
C ASP A 719 -12.20 100.14 -29.83
N LYS A 720 -13.36 100.62 -29.35
CA LYS A 720 -14.45 99.77 -28.84
C LYS A 720 -15.72 99.77 -29.71
N ARG A 721 -15.77 100.61 -30.75
CA ARG A 721 -16.97 100.74 -31.63
C ARG A 721 -17.36 99.42 -32.29
N GLU A 722 -16.40 98.60 -32.69
CA GLU A 722 -16.69 97.33 -33.36
C GLU A 722 -17.34 96.30 -32.41
N VAL A 723 -16.90 96.28 -31.14
CA VAL A 723 -17.46 95.41 -30.10
C VAL A 723 -18.89 95.83 -29.76
N PHE A 724 -19.12 97.12 -29.56
CA PHE A 724 -20.46 97.66 -29.30
C PHE A 724 -21.42 97.44 -30.48
N ARG A 725 -20.96 97.58 -31.72
CA ARG A 725 -21.75 97.28 -32.92
C ARG A 725 -22.23 95.82 -32.92
N LYS A 726 -21.35 94.86 -32.59
CA LYS A 726 -21.70 93.44 -32.50
C LYS A 726 -22.72 93.18 -31.39
N LEU A 727 -22.59 93.84 -30.23
CA LEU A 727 -23.53 93.71 -29.11
C LEU A 727 -24.92 94.28 -29.41
N ILE A 728 -25.00 95.44 -30.08
CA ILE A 728 -26.27 96.05 -30.52
C ILE A 728 -26.98 95.12 -31.53
N LEU A 729 -26.26 94.61 -32.52
CA LEU A 729 -26.80 93.66 -33.49
C LEU A 729 -27.29 92.35 -32.83
N TYR A 730 -26.57 91.85 -31.82
CA TYR A 730 -26.98 90.68 -31.05
C TYR A 730 -28.27 90.95 -30.26
N ARG A 731 -28.36 92.10 -29.57
CA ARG A 731 -29.56 92.52 -28.83
C ARG A 731 -30.78 92.60 -29.74
N ASP A 732 -30.66 93.26 -30.88
CA ASP A 732 -31.80 93.48 -31.78
C ASP A 732 -32.27 92.14 -32.39
N LYS A 733 -31.33 91.25 -32.76
CA LYS A 733 -31.67 89.87 -33.15
C LYS A 733 -32.34 89.09 -32.03
N ALA A 734 -31.86 89.21 -30.79
CA ALA A 734 -32.45 88.54 -29.63
C ALA A 734 -33.87 89.06 -29.33
N LYS A 735 -34.13 90.36 -29.48
CA LYS A 735 -35.48 90.97 -29.34
C LYS A 735 -36.45 90.40 -30.38
N VAL A 736 -36.07 90.40 -31.65
CA VAL A 736 -36.88 89.80 -32.73
C VAL A 736 -37.14 88.32 -32.45
N LYS A 737 -36.13 87.57 -31.97
CA LYS A 737 -36.30 86.16 -31.61
C LYS A 737 -37.30 85.99 -30.45
N ILE A 738 -37.25 86.81 -29.41
CA ILE A 738 -38.25 86.81 -28.33
C ILE A 738 -39.64 87.08 -28.87
N GLU A 739 -39.83 88.07 -29.74
CA GLU A 739 -41.13 88.36 -30.37
C GLU A 739 -41.66 87.16 -31.17
N THR A 740 -40.81 86.51 -31.98
CA THR A 740 -41.20 85.31 -32.75
C THR A 740 -41.59 84.15 -31.84
N LEU A 741 -40.80 83.88 -30.79
CA LEU A 741 -41.07 82.83 -29.81
C LEU A 741 -42.34 83.12 -29.00
N THR A 742 -42.62 84.40 -28.70
CA THR A 742 -43.85 84.81 -28.00
C THR A 742 -45.07 84.57 -28.88
N ALA A 743 -45.01 84.95 -30.17
CA ALA A 743 -46.09 84.67 -31.11
C ALA A 743 -46.32 83.15 -31.33
N GLU A 744 -45.24 82.37 -31.39
CA GLU A 744 -45.30 80.90 -31.46
C GLU A 744 -45.96 80.29 -30.22
N LYS A 745 -45.58 80.76 -29.03
CA LYS A 745 -46.20 80.38 -27.75
C LYS A 745 -47.70 80.69 -27.71
N ASP A 746 -48.09 81.90 -28.13
CA ASP A 746 -49.50 82.33 -28.12
C ASP A 746 -50.35 81.50 -29.10
N LYS A 747 -49.78 81.15 -30.27
CA LYS A 747 -50.41 80.24 -31.22
C LYS A 747 -50.60 78.84 -30.63
N ILE A 748 -49.57 78.28 -29.98
CA ILE A 748 -49.65 76.99 -29.29
C ILE A 748 -50.75 77.03 -28.22
N ILE A 749 -50.84 78.10 -27.43
CA ILE A 749 -51.90 78.26 -26.41
C ILE A 749 -53.29 78.25 -27.07
N ALA A 750 -53.50 79.00 -28.16
CA ALA A 750 -54.77 79.06 -28.87
C ALA A 750 -55.19 77.69 -29.43
N ASP A 751 -54.27 76.97 -30.09
CA ASP A 751 -54.51 75.63 -30.62
C ASP A 751 -54.87 74.62 -29.51
N SER A 752 -54.27 74.81 -28.33
CA SER A 752 -54.47 73.95 -27.17
C SER A 752 -55.82 74.13 -26.49
N LYS A 753 -56.39 75.36 -26.52
CA LYS A 753 -57.75 75.62 -26.04
C LYS A 753 -58.80 74.85 -26.84
N ASN A 754 -58.53 74.57 -28.12
CA ASN A 754 -59.46 73.90 -29.03
C ASN A 754 -59.40 72.35 -28.97
N ARG A 755 -58.34 71.76 -28.39
CA ARG A 755 -58.19 70.30 -28.23
C ARG A 755 -58.96 69.76 -27.02
N LYS A 756 -59.07 68.43 -26.91
CA LYS A 756 -59.60 67.76 -25.71
C LYS A 756 -58.77 68.19 -24.50
N LEU A 757 -59.42 68.83 -23.54
CA LEU A 757 -58.74 69.42 -22.39
C LEU A 757 -58.30 68.32 -21.43
N ALA A 758 -57.06 68.41 -20.97
CA ALA A 758 -56.56 67.57 -19.89
C ALA A 758 -57.33 67.89 -18.60
N SER A 759 -57.54 66.86 -17.78
CA SER A 759 -58.22 67.00 -16.49
C SER A 759 -57.45 66.26 -15.39
N ILE A 760 -57.53 66.78 -14.18
CA ILE A 760 -57.09 66.08 -12.96
C ILE A 760 -58.33 65.49 -12.31
N ARG A 761 -58.31 64.17 -12.07
CA ARG A 761 -59.37 63.45 -11.38
C ARG A 761 -58.88 63.04 -10.00
N VAL A 762 -59.56 63.50 -8.96
CA VAL A 762 -59.30 63.15 -7.56
C VAL A 762 -60.50 62.37 -7.02
N GLU A 763 -60.32 61.08 -6.78
CA GLU A 763 -61.39 60.19 -6.31
C GLU A 763 -61.62 60.30 -4.79
N GLY A 764 -60.57 60.54 -4.02
CA GLY A 764 -60.58 60.71 -2.57
C GLY A 764 -60.57 62.18 -2.18
N THR A 765 -59.50 62.61 -1.50
CA THR A 765 -59.37 63.97 -0.95
C THR A 765 -58.23 64.75 -1.60
N GLY A 766 -58.51 65.98 -2.01
CA GLY A 766 -57.52 66.99 -2.36
C GLY A 766 -57.27 67.92 -1.18
N TYR A 767 -56.01 68.08 -0.78
CA TYR A 767 -55.61 68.86 0.39
C TYR A 767 -55.06 70.24 0.00
N PRO A 768 -55.05 71.22 0.94
CA PRO A 768 -54.38 72.49 0.73
C PRO A 768 -52.89 72.34 0.35
N GLY A 769 -52.34 73.32 -0.36
CA GLY A 769 -50.94 73.30 -0.83
C GLY A 769 -50.73 72.62 -2.19
N VAL A 770 -51.82 72.23 -2.87
CA VAL A 770 -51.79 71.78 -4.26
C VAL A 770 -51.90 72.98 -5.20
N PHE A 771 -50.92 73.10 -6.10
CA PHE A 771 -50.88 74.14 -7.13
C PHE A 771 -51.02 73.50 -8.50
N VAL A 772 -52.10 73.81 -9.19
CA VAL A 772 -52.39 73.32 -10.54
C VAL A 772 -52.08 74.41 -11.56
N THR A 773 -51.33 74.04 -12.60
CA THR A 773 -51.10 74.88 -13.78
C THR A 773 -51.65 74.18 -15.01
N ILE A 774 -52.56 74.85 -15.71
CA ILE A 774 -53.10 74.41 -17.00
C ILE A 774 -52.92 75.59 -17.97
N LEU A 775 -52.21 75.35 -19.08
CA LEU A 775 -51.78 76.41 -20.02
C LEU A 775 -50.94 77.49 -19.29
N GLU A 776 -51.48 78.70 -19.12
CA GLU A 776 -50.82 79.79 -18.36
C GLU A 776 -51.53 80.15 -17.05
N LYS A 777 -52.68 79.51 -16.77
CA LYS A 777 -53.47 79.80 -15.57
C LYS A 777 -52.95 78.96 -14.41
N ARG A 778 -53.00 79.54 -13.21
CA ARG A 778 -52.64 78.88 -11.96
C ARG A 778 -53.86 78.81 -11.06
N PHE A 779 -54.06 77.67 -10.42
CA PHE A 779 -55.11 77.41 -9.45
C PHE A 779 -54.47 76.83 -8.19
N SER A 780 -54.75 77.42 -7.05
CA SER A 780 -54.34 76.90 -5.75
C SER A 780 -55.53 76.31 -5.02
N LEU A 781 -55.38 75.08 -4.54
CA LEU A 781 -56.36 74.46 -3.66
C LEU A 781 -56.15 75.02 -2.25
N GLU A 782 -57.07 75.88 -1.78
CA GLU A 782 -56.97 76.53 -0.47
C GLU A 782 -57.69 75.76 0.65
N LYS A 783 -58.70 74.97 0.28
CA LYS A 783 -59.52 74.17 1.21
C LYS A 783 -59.59 72.74 0.74
N GLU A 784 -59.79 71.83 1.69
CA GLU A 784 -60.00 70.43 1.37
C GLU A 784 -61.26 70.24 0.51
N MET A 785 -61.12 69.49 -0.58
CA MET A 785 -62.22 69.09 -1.45
C MET A 785 -62.19 67.58 -1.67
N ARG A 786 -63.36 66.96 -1.76
CA ARG A 786 -63.49 65.51 -1.96
C ARG A 786 -64.21 65.22 -3.26
N HIS A 787 -63.86 64.11 -3.91
CA HIS A 787 -64.49 63.62 -5.15
C HIS A 787 -64.69 64.74 -6.18
N PHE A 788 -63.61 65.23 -6.79
CA PHE A 788 -63.68 66.40 -7.67
C PHE A 788 -62.72 66.30 -8.86
N SER A 789 -63.06 67.03 -9.92
CA SER A 789 -62.22 67.21 -11.10
C SER A 789 -61.69 68.63 -11.13
N ILE A 790 -60.43 68.78 -11.54
CA ILE A 790 -59.87 70.08 -11.90
C ILE A 790 -59.66 70.10 -13.40
N HIS A 791 -60.25 71.07 -14.07
CA HIS A 791 -60.11 71.23 -15.51
C HIS A 791 -60.19 72.72 -15.89
N TYR A 792 -59.83 73.03 -17.13
CA TYR A 792 -59.89 74.39 -17.65
C TYR A 792 -61.27 74.67 -18.24
N HIS A 793 -61.95 75.72 -17.79
CA HIS A 793 -63.29 76.11 -18.28
C HIS A 793 -63.15 77.11 -19.43
N ARG A 794 -63.46 76.67 -20.67
CA ARG A 794 -63.24 77.46 -21.89
C ARG A 794 -63.93 78.82 -21.89
N GLU A 795 -65.18 78.88 -21.45
CA GLU A 795 -65.98 80.12 -21.51
C GLU A 795 -65.58 81.15 -20.45
N ARG A 796 -65.02 80.70 -19.32
CA ARG A 796 -64.63 81.56 -18.19
C ARG A 796 -63.14 81.93 -18.19
N ASP A 797 -62.36 81.31 -19.09
CA ASP A 797 -60.91 81.47 -19.18
C ASP A 797 -60.18 81.26 -17.83
N GLU A 798 -60.69 80.34 -17.02
CA GLU A 798 -60.19 80.02 -15.68
C GLU A 798 -60.07 78.51 -15.44
N ILE A 799 -59.34 78.11 -14.40
CA ILE A 799 -59.29 76.72 -13.95
C ILE A 799 -60.38 76.56 -12.88
N VAL A 800 -61.27 75.59 -13.08
CA VAL A 800 -62.36 75.29 -12.16
C VAL A 800 -62.16 73.94 -11.50
N ALA A 801 -62.64 73.82 -10.26
CA ALA A 801 -62.73 72.57 -9.54
C ALA A 801 -64.21 72.24 -9.33
N GLU A 802 -64.67 71.13 -9.93
CA GLU A 802 -66.07 70.71 -9.91
C GLU A 802 -66.21 69.35 -9.24
N GLY A 803 -67.22 69.18 -8.39
CA GLY A 803 -67.54 67.88 -7.77
C GLY A 803 -67.88 66.84 -8.83
N MET A 804 -67.36 65.62 -8.67
CA MET A 804 -67.78 64.47 -9.46
C MET A 804 -69.04 63.88 -8.84
N ALA A 805 -69.98 63.50 -9.70
CA ALA A 805 -71.22 62.82 -9.30
C ALA A 805 -70.97 61.37 -8.86
#